data_AF-I5D535-F1
#
_entry.id   AF-I5D535-F1
#
_cell.length_a   1.000
_cell.length_b   1.000
_cell.length_c   1.000
_cell.angle_alpha   90.00
_cell.angle_beta   90.00
_cell.angle_gamma   90.00
#
_symmetry.space_group_name_H-M   'P 1'
#
loop_
_entity.id
_entity.type
_entity.pdbx_description
1 polymer ?
#
loop_
_entity_poly.entity_id
_entity_poly.type
_entity_poly.pdbx_seq_one_letter_code
_entity_poly.pdbx_strand_id
1 'polypeptide(L)'
;MTESSKPKIINETKFVKSYFNQDYFLWHSAQEFEADYINPLILPNEKDELLEDDEYDESDIGSSIWNKLINENLDTSVQTVNAQSNIFASIQNQLNLWATSELFSGLKYKIVSPKGDLKARINETNKLLADSSCDVIINGYFGYETGEFVIYTNPFAFNKLQNKLYLSKLSTHVKIDSLLSLKFSYEIFKKQNILVNNAYLIIVDSQMPQTQGVCKFVCTELCHMSRNKYTFDKDAWDTIKQALNDKINPCFKDRKAFLNYMNQGWALVKNELSFNQHNGKLSKTFNYSECIRKNYGLKSIKNADKRNNFFKFDVDESFDSELYLGDFDKIINKIIRAYYVTEPDLSFFDIETDDNTALNSDYNHFGKNDLLAKDYLIASLGKENIFNRQIFSDLRINLIANNQAGRTFNKAKENFIEKVQQAYKTGDFVKSLVIEKYLSELHIKDQKIVWYDYESFMSLLPVIDDFSPYSQIVNQVSIIDTINGKIIENTQEDIVYDPKNISIYNLISILKNLYDRQGDRYIVYNKGFENTRNMEIATWAQNHNSDKSFIKELNETLSIKPDDVMTFANYINSRTIDLYELFSRPSKKMKFDDSKIYQNIHIAIDESKLNSNVKSKHNPVTTFSQKGFIIEPKVDKQFINFTINDVDNQTIKGLENLTEVQTSAMSSILNLNVFLKDLKGMGSIKKVEHLITAKKILLEHMITPYPDLKKVHNGSEAMEIAIKRYANLIDGNVWEDNLSNLKKYCHNDVLAMIMTFNFIEKIVGDIFPEINELKYTFDSNRQYLLNRHKWQIEVVNYKERATKK
;
A
#
# COMPACT_ATOMS: atom_id res chain seq x y z
N MET A 1 29.03 33.62 4.20
CA MET A 1 27.96 34.01 3.26
C MET A 1 26.65 33.84 4.00
N THR A 2 25.89 34.92 4.16
CA THR A 2 24.53 34.86 4.72
C THR A 2 23.67 33.99 3.80
N GLU A 3 22.71 33.24 4.34
CA GLU A 3 21.77 32.41 3.55
C GLU A 3 21.05 33.18 2.44
N SER A 4 21.01 34.52 2.54
CA SER A 4 20.38 35.44 1.58
C SER A 4 21.04 35.54 0.19
N SER A 5 22.09 34.77 -0.12
CA SER A 5 22.79 34.85 -1.42
C SER A 5 22.74 33.58 -2.27
N LYS A 6 22.04 32.52 -1.85
CA LYS A 6 21.88 31.31 -2.68
C LYS A 6 20.78 31.55 -3.71
N PRO A 7 21.00 31.26 -5.01
CA PRO A 7 19.97 31.40 -6.03
C PRO A 7 18.77 30.51 -5.71
N LYS A 8 17.55 31.01 -5.94
CA LYS A 8 16.32 30.26 -5.69
C LYS A 8 16.08 29.30 -6.83
N ILE A 9 16.09 28.00 -6.55
CA ILE A 9 16.07 26.98 -7.60
C ILE A 9 14.64 26.53 -7.91
N ILE A 10 14.25 26.59 -9.18
CA ILE A 10 13.05 25.93 -9.72
C ILE A 10 13.50 24.78 -10.60
N ASN A 11 13.13 23.56 -10.21
CA ASN A 11 13.48 22.32 -10.89
C ASN A 11 12.22 21.54 -11.28
N GLU A 12 12.44 20.37 -11.89
CA GLU A 12 11.40 19.45 -12.32
C GLU A 12 10.43 19.09 -11.19
N THR A 13 10.95 18.80 -9.98
CA THR A 13 10.13 18.44 -8.82
C THR A 13 9.13 19.54 -8.47
N LYS A 14 9.55 20.81 -8.44
CA LYS A 14 8.64 21.94 -8.18
C LYS A 14 7.61 22.12 -9.29
N PHE A 15 8.02 21.94 -10.54
CA PHE A 15 7.11 22.00 -11.67
C PHE A 15 6.04 20.91 -11.60
N VAL A 16 6.43 19.66 -11.35
CA VAL A 16 5.51 18.53 -11.19
C VAL A 16 4.57 18.77 -10.00
N LYS A 17 5.09 19.17 -8.84
CA LYS A 17 4.29 19.53 -7.66
C LYS A 17 3.24 20.61 -7.96
N SER A 18 3.53 21.60 -8.82
CA SER A 18 2.59 22.68 -9.15
C SER A 18 1.27 22.24 -9.80
N TYR A 19 1.22 21.00 -10.32
CA TYR A 19 0.00 20.38 -10.85
C TYR A 19 -0.80 19.63 -9.79
N PHE A 20 -0.23 19.32 -8.65
CA PHE A 20 -0.87 18.48 -7.62
C PHE A 20 -1.05 19.20 -6.28
N ASN A 21 -0.33 20.30 -6.10
CA ASN A 21 -0.23 21.01 -4.85
C ASN A 21 -0.59 22.49 -5.04
N GLN A 22 -1.20 23.07 -4.02
CA GLN A 22 -1.34 24.51 -3.83
C GLN A 22 0.02 25.17 -3.64
N ASP A 23 0.03 26.49 -3.73
CA ASP A 23 1.24 27.30 -3.77
C ASP A 23 2.16 27.07 -2.56
N TYR A 24 1.61 26.96 -1.35
CA TYR A 24 2.39 26.73 -0.12
C TYR A 24 3.33 25.50 -0.22
N PHE A 25 2.83 24.33 -0.61
CA PHE A 25 3.61 23.09 -0.64
C PHE A 25 4.61 23.01 -1.81
N LEU A 26 4.74 24.05 -2.64
CA LEU A 26 5.77 24.13 -3.67
C LEU A 26 7.15 24.50 -3.08
N TRP A 27 7.15 25.19 -1.94
CA TRP A 27 8.36 25.65 -1.25
C TRP A 27 8.44 25.17 0.20
N HIS A 28 7.31 24.84 0.82
CA HIS A 28 7.25 24.35 2.20
C HIS A 28 7.21 22.82 2.30
N SER A 29 7.73 22.31 3.40
CA SER A 29 7.79 20.87 3.68
C SER A 29 6.53 20.35 4.37
N ALA A 30 6.35 19.03 4.35
CA ALA A 30 5.29 18.37 5.12
C ALA A 30 5.47 18.61 6.63
N GLN A 31 6.72 18.58 7.10
CA GLN A 31 7.06 18.78 8.50
C GLN A 31 6.71 20.19 8.99
N GLU A 32 6.97 21.21 8.16
CA GLU A 32 6.56 22.60 8.44
C GLU A 32 5.04 22.70 8.53
N PHE A 33 4.32 22.13 7.56
CA PHE A 33 2.85 22.11 7.58
C PHE A 33 2.29 21.43 8.83
N GLU A 34 2.82 20.26 9.19
CA GLU A 34 2.42 19.54 10.40
C GLU A 34 2.69 20.37 11.66
N ALA A 35 3.87 20.97 11.77
CA ALA A 35 4.26 21.77 12.92
C ALA A 35 3.38 23.01 13.11
N ASP A 36 3.13 23.74 12.03
CA ASP A 36 2.52 25.07 12.10
C ASP A 36 0.99 25.04 12.02
N TYR A 37 0.39 23.98 11.42
CA TYR A 37 -1.06 23.94 11.14
C TYR A 37 -1.77 22.70 11.69
N ILE A 38 -1.09 21.56 11.81
CA ILE A 38 -1.73 20.33 12.31
C ILE A 38 -1.57 20.20 13.82
N ASN A 39 -0.35 20.35 14.32
CA ASN A 39 -0.07 20.23 15.75
C ASN A 39 -0.87 21.20 16.63
N PRO A 40 -1.17 22.45 16.22
CA PRO A 40 -2.03 23.34 17.01
C PRO A 40 -3.49 22.87 17.12
N LEU A 41 -3.97 22.08 16.15
CA LEU A 41 -5.32 21.52 16.14
C LEU A 41 -5.43 20.23 16.97
N ILE A 42 -4.30 19.58 17.23
CA ILE A 42 -4.21 18.36 18.05
C ILE A 42 -3.79 18.77 19.45
N LEU A 43 -4.60 18.51 20.48
CA LEU A 43 -4.20 18.85 21.85
C LEU A 43 -2.89 18.10 22.22
N PRO A 44 -1.97 18.69 23.02
CA PRO A 44 -0.62 18.14 23.27
C PRO A 44 -0.59 16.71 23.84
N ASN A 45 -1.67 16.24 24.45
CA ASN A 45 -1.81 14.89 25.01
C ASN A 45 -2.68 13.96 24.13
N GLU A 46 -3.04 14.38 22.93
CA GLU A 46 -4.03 13.72 22.09
C GLU A 46 -3.50 13.15 20.78
N LYS A 47 -2.19 13.24 20.51
CA LYS A 47 -1.57 12.63 19.32
C LYS A 47 -1.88 11.13 19.36
N ASP A 48 -2.89 10.75 18.58
CA ASP A 48 -3.44 9.41 18.58
C ASP A 48 -2.53 8.59 17.70
N GLU A 49 -1.70 7.73 18.30
CA GLU A 49 -0.93 6.68 17.57
C GLU A 49 -1.86 5.82 16.69
N LEU A 50 -3.18 5.91 16.93
CA LEU A 50 -4.21 5.37 16.07
C LEU A 50 -4.19 5.93 14.61
N LEU A 51 -3.44 6.98 14.28
CA LEU A 51 -3.43 7.63 12.95
C LEU A 51 -2.20 7.36 12.07
N GLU A 52 -1.07 6.94 12.64
CA GLU A 52 0.19 6.78 11.89
C GLU A 52 0.22 5.48 11.06
N ASP A 53 -0.64 4.52 11.40
CA ASP A 53 -0.53 3.12 10.96
C ASP A 53 -1.50 2.76 9.82
N ASP A 54 -1.75 3.71 8.92
CA ASP A 54 -2.55 3.42 7.73
C ASP A 54 -1.75 2.51 6.79
N GLU A 55 -2.27 1.31 6.55
CA GLU A 55 -1.80 0.33 5.54
C GLU A 55 -1.71 0.96 4.14
N TYR A 56 -0.66 1.72 3.86
CA TYR A 56 -0.30 2.02 2.47
C TYR A 56 -0.10 0.68 1.77
N ASP A 57 -0.45 0.60 0.48
CA ASP A 57 0.01 -0.50 -0.36
C ASP A 57 1.52 -0.60 -0.13
N GLU A 58 2.01 -1.69 0.45
CA GLU A 58 3.42 -1.80 0.85
C GLU A 58 4.36 -1.57 -0.33
N SER A 59 3.88 -1.78 -1.57
CA SER A 59 4.62 -1.46 -2.79
C SER A 59 4.82 0.06 -2.99
N ASP A 60 3.90 0.90 -2.51
CA ASP A 60 4.04 2.35 -2.48
C ASP A 60 4.91 2.83 -1.31
N ILE A 61 4.91 2.13 -0.15
CA ILE A 61 5.80 2.44 0.97
C ILE A 61 7.25 2.32 0.55
N GLY A 62 7.68 1.16 0.06
CA GLY A 62 9.09 1.02 -0.30
C GLY A 62 9.49 1.88 -1.51
N SER A 63 8.56 2.18 -2.42
CA SER A 63 8.79 3.18 -3.48
C SER A 63 9.01 4.59 -2.90
N SER A 64 8.28 4.96 -1.86
CA SER A 64 8.45 6.26 -1.18
C SER A 64 9.76 6.32 -0.40
N ILE A 65 10.15 5.23 0.29
CA ILE A 65 11.46 5.08 0.94
C ILE A 65 12.57 5.25 -0.10
N TRP A 66 12.49 4.55 -1.23
CA TRP A 66 13.48 4.69 -2.30
C TRP A 66 13.50 6.08 -2.91
N ASN A 67 12.36 6.73 -3.13
CA ASN A 67 12.32 8.11 -3.61
C ASN A 67 12.98 9.08 -2.62
N LYS A 68 12.73 8.90 -1.32
CA LYS A 68 13.39 9.66 -0.25
C LYS A 68 14.90 9.42 -0.29
N LEU A 69 15.36 8.17 -0.29
CA LEU A 69 16.77 7.82 -0.35
C LEU A 69 17.44 8.31 -1.65
N ILE A 70 16.76 8.21 -2.78
CA ILE A 70 17.22 8.76 -4.07
C ILE A 70 17.37 10.28 -3.94
N ASN A 71 16.38 10.99 -3.42
CA ASN A 71 16.51 12.44 -3.26
C ASN A 71 17.64 12.79 -2.29
N GLU A 72 17.76 12.11 -1.15
CA GLU A 72 18.83 12.35 -0.17
C GLU A 72 20.24 12.04 -0.70
N ASN A 73 20.37 11.04 -1.59
CA ASN A 73 21.68 10.53 -2.04
C ASN A 73 21.98 10.83 -3.52
N LEU A 74 21.04 11.35 -4.31
CA LEU A 74 21.21 11.66 -5.73
C LEU A 74 20.81 13.10 -6.09
N ASP A 75 20.36 13.95 -5.16
CA ASP A 75 19.93 15.32 -5.51
C ASP A 75 20.99 16.04 -6.36
N THR A 76 20.56 16.35 -7.58
CA THR A 76 21.32 16.95 -8.67
C THR A 76 21.45 18.47 -8.52
N SER A 77 20.77 19.09 -7.56
CA SER A 77 20.65 20.55 -7.46
C SER A 77 21.76 21.23 -6.65
N VAL A 78 22.27 20.64 -5.57
CA VAL A 78 23.28 21.27 -4.70
C VAL A 78 24.22 20.22 -4.10
N GLN A 79 25.49 20.28 -4.50
CA GLN A 79 26.68 19.80 -3.76
C GLN A 79 26.88 18.29 -3.56
N THR A 80 28.05 17.83 -4.04
CA THR A 80 28.89 16.78 -3.43
C THR A 80 28.15 15.59 -2.83
N VAL A 81 27.53 14.78 -3.69
CA VAL A 81 27.22 13.40 -3.30
C VAL A 81 28.55 12.68 -3.14
N ASN A 82 29.02 12.58 -1.89
CA ASN A 82 29.76 11.41 -1.43
C ASN A 82 28.83 10.22 -1.73
N ALA A 83 28.92 9.63 -2.92
CA ALA A 83 28.19 8.41 -3.25
C ALA A 83 28.85 7.27 -2.46
N GLN A 84 28.70 7.29 -1.13
CA GLN A 84 29.17 6.25 -0.22
C GLN A 84 28.30 5.00 -0.31
N SER A 85 27.11 5.09 -0.90
CA SER A 85 26.31 3.92 -1.25
C SER A 85 26.70 3.37 -2.62
N ASN A 86 27.19 2.13 -2.62
CA ASN A 86 27.55 1.40 -3.83
C ASN A 86 26.36 1.20 -4.79
N ILE A 87 25.11 1.19 -4.32
CA ILE A 87 23.96 0.84 -5.17
C ILE A 87 23.63 1.94 -6.19
N PHE A 88 23.58 3.20 -5.75
CA PHE A 88 23.24 4.33 -6.63
C PHE A 88 24.32 4.58 -7.67
N ALA A 89 25.59 4.52 -7.24
CA ALA A 89 26.73 4.61 -8.15
C ALA A 89 26.75 3.44 -9.15
N SER A 90 26.43 2.23 -8.70
CA SER A 90 26.33 1.05 -9.56
C SER A 90 25.23 1.21 -10.61
N ILE A 91 24.01 1.59 -10.20
CA ILE A 91 22.89 1.80 -11.14
C ILE A 91 23.23 2.89 -12.15
N GLN A 92 23.78 4.02 -11.72
CA GLN A 92 24.16 5.10 -12.63
C GLN A 92 25.24 4.67 -13.61
N ASN A 93 26.23 3.89 -13.16
CA ASN A 93 27.27 3.34 -14.03
C ASN A 93 26.68 2.35 -15.05
N GLN A 94 25.81 1.43 -14.61
CA GLN A 94 25.13 0.48 -15.49
C GLN A 94 24.26 1.20 -16.52
N LEU A 95 23.54 2.25 -16.12
CA LEU A 95 22.75 3.10 -17.00
C LEU A 95 23.63 3.79 -18.06
N ASN A 96 24.76 4.38 -17.64
CA ASN A 96 25.71 5.03 -18.56
C ASN A 96 26.31 4.03 -19.55
N LEU A 97 26.73 2.85 -19.06
CA LEU A 97 27.29 1.79 -19.91
C LEU A 97 26.26 1.32 -20.94
N TRP A 98 25.05 0.94 -20.49
CA TRP A 98 23.95 0.55 -21.37
C TRP A 98 23.62 1.63 -22.40
N ALA A 99 23.50 2.88 -21.97
CA ALA A 99 23.16 3.98 -22.87
C ALA A 99 24.24 4.20 -23.93
N THR A 100 25.53 4.09 -23.56
CA THR A 100 26.63 4.33 -24.49
C THR A 100 26.92 3.14 -25.41
N SER A 101 26.68 1.91 -24.96
CA SER A 101 26.89 0.71 -25.77
C SER A 101 25.71 0.40 -26.69
N GLU A 102 24.49 0.59 -26.21
CA GLU A 102 23.26 0.21 -26.94
C GLU A 102 22.55 1.44 -27.51
N LEU A 103 22.11 2.36 -26.66
CA LEU A 103 21.23 3.47 -27.08
C LEU A 103 21.92 4.49 -28.00
N PHE A 104 23.19 4.77 -27.74
CA PHE A 104 24.02 5.76 -28.46
C PHE A 104 25.19 5.11 -29.20
N SER A 105 25.04 3.83 -29.55
CA SER A 105 26.08 3.07 -30.25
C SER A 105 26.52 3.80 -31.52
N GLY A 106 27.84 3.99 -31.68
CA GLY A 106 28.43 4.69 -32.83
C GLY A 106 28.38 6.23 -32.76
N LEU A 107 27.85 6.83 -31.70
CA LEU A 107 27.82 8.28 -31.51
C LEU A 107 28.94 8.75 -30.56
N LYS A 108 29.47 9.95 -30.80
CA LYS A 108 30.43 10.60 -29.90
C LYS A 108 29.68 11.29 -28.77
N TYR A 109 29.94 10.90 -27.54
CA TYR A 109 29.27 11.49 -26.37
C TYR A 109 30.25 12.22 -25.45
N LYS A 110 29.75 13.22 -24.73
CA LYS A 110 30.45 13.89 -23.62
C LYS A 110 29.53 13.95 -22.41
N ILE A 111 30.09 13.67 -21.24
CA ILE A 111 29.38 13.69 -19.96
C ILE A 111 29.72 15.01 -19.27
N VAL A 112 28.70 15.78 -18.88
CA VAL A 112 28.91 17.01 -18.09
C VAL A 112 29.34 16.65 -16.69
N SER A 113 30.36 17.34 -16.16
CA SER A 113 30.87 17.07 -14.83
C SER A 113 29.79 17.33 -13.76
N PRO A 114 29.64 16.43 -12.76
CA PRO A 114 28.80 16.72 -11.60
C PRO A 114 29.46 17.75 -10.67
N LYS A 115 30.73 18.11 -10.89
CA LYS A 115 31.47 19.07 -10.06
C LYS A 115 31.15 20.52 -10.48
N GLY A 116 31.22 21.43 -9.51
CA GLY A 116 30.98 22.85 -9.72
C GLY A 116 29.56 23.28 -9.32
N ASP A 117 29.33 24.59 -9.28
CA ASP A 117 28.00 25.14 -9.03
C ASP A 117 27.08 24.96 -10.25
N LEU A 118 25.79 25.26 -10.07
CA LEU A 118 24.79 25.11 -11.13
C LEU A 118 25.14 25.94 -12.38
N LYS A 119 25.67 27.15 -12.21
CA LYS A 119 26.01 28.06 -13.32
C LYS A 119 27.20 27.54 -14.13
N ALA A 120 28.21 27.00 -13.47
CA ALA A 120 29.35 26.34 -14.10
C ALA A 120 28.91 25.14 -14.95
N ARG A 121 27.99 24.31 -14.43
CA ARG A 121 27.46 23.14 -15.14
C ARG A 121 26.59 23.52 -16.36
N ILE A 122 25.79 24.59 -16.25
CA ILE A 122 25.04 25.14 -17.39
C ILE A 122 26.02 25.66 -18.46
N ASN A 123 27.07 26.38 -18.04
CA ASN A 123 28.09 26.89 -18.98
C ASN A 123 28.87 25.77 -19.67
N GLU A 124 29.20 24.69 -18.96
CA GLU A 124 29.82 23.49 -19.55
C GLU A 124 28.88 22.87 -20.60
N THR A 125 27.60 22.72 -20.27
CA THR A 125 26.59 22.19 -21.20
C THR A 125 26.48 23.04 -22.46
N ASN A 126 26.47 24.37 -22.33
CA ASN A 126 26.45 25.29 -23.47
C ASN A 126 27.69 25.17 -24.37
N LYS A 127 28.87 24.93 -23.78
CA LYS A 127 30.09 24.65 -24.57
C LYS A 127 29.95 23.35 -25.36
N LEU A 128 29.39 22.30 -24.76
CA LEU A 128 29.16 21.02 -25.44
C LEU A 128 28.10 21.10 -26.54
N LEU A 129 27.09 21.97 -26.39
CA LEU A 129 26.12 22.24 -27.46
C LEU A 129 26.79 22.84 -28.69
N ALA A 130 27.74 23.76 -28.52
CA ALA A 130 28.50 24.37 -29.62
C ALA A 130 29.58 23.45 -30.21
N ASP A 131 29.96 22.38 -29.51
CA ASP A 131 31.05 21.48 -29.90
C ASP A 131 30.62 20.48 -30.97
N SER A 132 31.14 20.63 -32.20
CA SER A 132 30.86 19.73 -33.33
C SER A 132 31.43 18.32 -33.17
N SER A 133 32.34 18.09 -32.21
CA SER A 133 32.85 16.75 -31.89
C SER A 133 31.93 15.95 -30.96
N CYS A 134 30.89 16.58 -30.43
CA CYS A 134 29.94 15.99 -29.50
C CYS A 134 28.57 15.79 -30.18
N ASP A 135 28.17 14.53 -30.35
CA ASP A 135 26.86 14.13 -30.88
C ASP A 135 25.82 14.01 -29.76
N VAL A 136 26.22 13.52 -28.58
CA VAL A 136 25.34 13.31 -27.42
C VAL A 136 25.92 13.94 -26.16
N ILE A 137 25.11 14.74 -25.47
CA ILE A 137 25.45 15.30 -24.15
C ILE A 137 24.76 14.45 -23.09
N ILE A 138 25.52 13.86 -22.17
CA ILE A 138 25.01 13.08 -21.03
C ILE A 138 25.07 13.93 -19.76
N ASN A 139 24.00 13.88 -18.96
CA ASN A 139 23.80 14.63 -17.70
C ASN A 139 23.94 16.15 -17.86
N GLY A 140 23.51 16.70 -19.00
CA GLY A 140 23.59 18.14 -19.28
C GLY A 140 22.66 18.98 -18.40
N TYR A 141 23.09 20.19 -18.05
CA TYR A 141 22.31 21.17 -17.29
C TYR A 141 21.83 22.28 -18.24
N PHE A 142 20.52 22.37 -18.41
CA PHE A 142 19.87 23.33 -19.30
C PHE A 142 19.01 24.24 -18.43
N GLY A 143 19.15 25.55 -18.57
CA GLY A 143 18.44 26.48 -17.71
C GLY A 143 18.65 27.95 -18.05
N TYR A 144 17.85 28.78 -17.42
CA TYR A 144 17.89 30.23 -17.57
C TYR A 144 17.58 30.91 -16.23
N GLU A 145 17.98 32.17 -16.12
CA GLU A 145 17.75 33.00 -14.93
C GLU A 145 16.51 33.89 -15.16
N THR A 146 15.68 34.05 -14.13
CA THR A 146 14.57 35.01 -14.13
C THR A 146 14.47 35.66 -12.75
N GLY A 147 14.85 36.94 -12.65
CA GLY A 147 15.00 37.62 -11.37
C GLY A 147 16.05 36.92 -10.49
N GLU A 148 15.66 36.54 -9.27
CA GLU A 148 16.48 35.79 -8.32
C GLU A 148 16.36 34.25 -8.45
N PHE A 149 15.58 33.79 -9.43
CA PHE A 149 15.32 32.36 -9.65
C PHE A 149 16.18 31.80 -10.78
N VAL A 150 16.68 30.59 -10.58
CA VAL A 150 17.31 29.77 -11.61
C VAL A 150 16.38 28.62 -11.93
N ILE A 151 15.90 28.57 -13.17
CA ILE A 151 15.03 27.50 -13.67
C ILE A 151 15.90 26.58 -14.51
N TYR A 152 16.01 25.31 -14.12
CA TYR A 152 16.84 24.36 -14.85
C TYR A 152 16.27 22.95 -14.87
N THR A 153 16.64 22.20 -15.92
CA THR A 153 16.46 20.76 -16.04
C THR A 153 17.82 20.08 -16.18
N ASN A 154 17.89 18.83 -15.72
CA ASN A 154 19.03 17.94 -15.91
C ASN A 154 18.56 16.64 -16.57
N PRO A 155 18.32 16.62 -17.90
CA PRO A 155 18.02 15.38 -18.58
C PRO A 155 19.22 14.43 -18.54
N PHE A 156 18.93 13.13 -18.55
CA PHE A 156 19.95 12.09 -18.63
C PHE A 156 20.79 12.25 -19.90
N ALA A 157 20.16 12.49 -21.05
CA ALA A 157 20.89 12.74 -22.28
C ALA A 157 20.14 13.63 -23.27
N PHE A 158 20.90 14.30 -24.13
CA PHE A 158 20.42 14.99 -25.32
C PHE A 158 21.26 14.61 -26.54
N ASN A 159 20.62 13.99 -27.54
CA ASN A 159 21.24 13.68 -28.82
C ASN A 159 21.04 14.87 -29.78
N LYS A 160 22.13 15.57 -30.08
CA LYS A 160 22.15 16.79 -30.90
C LYS A 160 21.90 16.53 -32.37
N LEU A 161 22.34 15.38 -32.90
CA LEU A 161 22.15 15.04 -34.32
C LEU A 161 20.67 14.81 -34.63
N GLN A 162 19.98 14.13 -33.72
CA GLN A 162 18.58 13.75 -33.89
C GLN A 162 17.61 14.69 -33.17
N ASN A 163 18.12 15.63 -32.37
CA ASN A 163 17.34 16.49 -31.47
C ASN A 163 16.44 15.67 -30.54
N LYS A 164 16.98 14.62 -29.91
CA LYS A 164 16.20 13.72 -29.02
C LYS A 164 16.57 13.96 -27.56
N LEU A 165 15.54 14.13 -26.73
CA LEU A 165 15.65 14.33 -25.29
C LEU A 165 15.39 13.01 -24.55
N TYR A 166 16.21 12.70 -23.55
CA TYR A 166 16.08 11.49 -22.73
C TYR A 166 16.09 11.86 -21.25
N LEU A 167 15.02 11.51 -20.52
CA LEU A 167 15.00 11.51 -19.06
C LEU A 167 15.19 10.10 -18.53
N SER A 168 15.76 9.94 -17.34
CA SER A 168 15.82 8.66 -16.64
C SER A 168 14.99 8.71 -15.36
N LYS A 169 14.19 7.67 -15.12
CA LYS A 169 13.48 7.46 -13.86
C LYS A 169 13.80 6.06 -13.37
N LEU A 170 14.32 5.96 -12.15
CA LEU A 170 14.50 4.67 -11.48
C LEU A 170 13.12 4.21 -10.99
N SER A 171 12.33 3.65 -11.91
CA SER A 171 10.97 3.14 -11.70
C SER A 171 10.74 2.03 -12.73
N THR A 172 9.90 1.06 -12.43
CA THR A 172 9.53 -0.02 -13.35
C THR A 172 8.32 0.30 -14.23
N HIS A 173 7.72 1.46 -14.05
CA HIS A 173 6.49 1.86 -14.75
C HIS A 173 6.48 3.35 -15.02
N VAL A 174 5.77 3.74 -16.08
CA VAL A 174 5.57 5.13 -16.44
C VAL A 174 4.32 5.71 -15.78
N LYS A 175 4.45 6.90 -15.18
CA LYS A 175 3.36 7.65 -14.54
C LYS A 175 3.18 8.99 -15.24
N ILE A 176 2.06 9.65 -14.96
CA ILE A 176 1.81 11.02 -15.42
C ILE A 176 2.91 12.01 -15.04
N ASP A 177 3.51 11.85 -13.86
CA ASP A 177 4.61 12.69 -13.37
C ASP A 177 5.80 12.68 -14.34
N SER A 178 6.05 11.56 -15.02
CA SER A 178 7.10 11.45 -16.05
C SER A 178 6.79 12.29 -17.30
N LEU A 179 5.52 12.39 -17.71
CA LEU A 179 5.11 13.28 -18.81
C LEU A 179 5.29 14.75 -18.42
N LEU A 180 4.91 15.13 -17.20
CA LEU A 180 5.10 16.48 -16.68
C LEU A 180 6.60 16.84 -16.58
N SER A 181 7.43 15.87 -16.18
CA SER A 181 8.90 15.99 -16.15
C SER A 181 9.50 16.24 -17.53
N LEU A 182 9.05 15.46 -18.52
CA LEU A 182 9.46 15.62 -19.92
C LEU A 182 8.99 16.96 -20.49
N LYS A 183 7.76 17.39 -20.18
CA LYS A 183 7.25 18.71 -20.57
C LYS A 183 8.12 19.83 -20.01
N PHE A 184 8.45 19.80 -18.71
CA PHE A 184 9.31 20.80 -18.08
C PHE A 184 10.64 20.92 -18.82
N SER A 185 11.26 19.78 -19.11
CA SER A 185 12.53 19.74 -19.81
C SER A 185 12.42 20.25 -21.25
N TYR A 186 11.40 19.81 -21.99
CA TYR A 186 11.14 20.25 -23.36
C TYR A 186 10.96 21.78 -23.46
N GLU A 187 10.20 22.39 -22.54
CA GLU A 187 9.95 23.83 -22.56
C GLU A 187 11.20 24.63 -22.19
N ILE A 188 12.07 24.13 -21.31
CA ILE A 188 13.37 24.75 -21.04
C ILE A 188 14.25 24.73 -22.29
N PHE A 189 14.32 23.62 -23.02
CA PHE A 189 15.05 23.53 -24.28
C PHE A 189 14.53 24.55 -25.29
N LYS A 190 13.21 24.66 -25.41
CA LYS A 190 12.57 25.66 -26.28
C LYS A 190 12.91 27.09 -25.87
N LYS A 191 12.93 27.42 -24.57
CA LYS A 191 13.34 28.74 -24.06
C LYS A 191 14.80 29.07 -24.38
N GLN A 192 15.65 28.06 -24.53
CA GLN A 192 17.03 28.19 -24.96
C GLN A 192 17.22 28.11 -26.49
N ASN A 193 16.13 28.08 -27.27
CA ASN A 193 16.14 27.89 -28.72
C ASN A 193 16.80 26.59 -29.19
N ILE A 194 16.72 25.53 -28.37
CA ILE A 194 17.20 24.19 -28.71
C ILE A 194 16.04 23.39 -29.26
N LEU A 195 16.16 22.91 -30.49
CA LEU A 195 15.14 22.09 -31.14
C LEU A 195 15.05 20.71 -30.48
N VAL A 196 13.82 20.21 -30.25
CA VAL A 196 13.56 18.85 -29.75
C VAL A 196 12.53 18.14 -30.65
N ASN A 197 13.01 17.15 -31.40
CA ASN A 197 12.25 16.34 -32.34
C ASN A 197 11.58 15.11 -31.70
N ASN A 198 12.08 14.58 -30.60
CA ASN A 198 11.37 13.56 -29.83
C ASN A 198 11.85 13.55 -28.37
N ALA A 199 11.05 12.97 -27.48
CA ALA A 199 11.30 12.91 -26.06
C ALA A 199 11.04 11.49 -25.54
N TYR A 200 11.97 10.97 -24.76
CA TYR A 200 11.98 9.59 -24.30
C TYR A 200 12.20 9.52 -22.79
N LEU A 201 11.69 8.44 -22.20
CA LEU A 201 11.92 8.08 -20.82
C LEU A 201 12.68 6.76 -20.75
N ILE A 202 13.78 6.74 -20.02
CA ILE A 202 14.52 5.55 -19.65
C ILE A 202 14.02 5.09 -18.28
N ILE A 203 13.54 3.87 -18.21
CA ILE A 203 13.02 3.25 -16.97
C ILE A 203 13.76 1.94 -16.69
N VAL A 204 13.58 1.43 -15.49
CA VAL A 204 14.09 0.11 -15.09
C VAL A 204 13.24 -0.96 -15.75
N ASP A 205 13.88 -1.88 -16.45
CA ASP A 205 13.22 -3.03 -17.05
C ASP A 205 13.03 -4.13 -15.99
N SER A 206 11.77 -4.46 -15.73
CA SER A 206 11.30 -5.56 -14.87
C SER A 206 10.87 -6.83 -15.60
N GLN A 207 11.10 -6.95 -16.91
CA GLN A 207 10.82 -8.15 -17.70
C GLN A 207 11.82 -9.26 -17.41
N MET A 208 11.34 -10.50 -17.33
CA MET A 208 12.21 -11.67 -17.14
C MET A 208 12.96 -12.05 -18.42
N PRO A 209 14.16 -12.64 -18.32
CA PRO A 209 14.88 -12.98 -17.08
C PRO A 209 15.56 -11.77 -16.43
N GLN A 210 15.83 -11.83 -15.13
CA GLN A 210 16.52 -10.79 -14.35
C GLN A 210 17.81 -11.35 -13.75
N THR A 211 18.80 -10.49 -13.53
CA THR A 211 20.10 -10.90 -12.98
C THR A 211 20.39 -10.09 -11.72
N GLN A 212 20.76 -10.78 -10.65
CA GLN A 212 21.07 -10.20 -9.35
C GLN A 212 22.09 -9.06 -9.49
N GLY A 213 21.78 -7.92 -8.88
CA GLY A 213 22.63 -6.73 -8.91
C GLY A 213 22.75 -6.02 -10.27
N VAL A 214 22.13 -6.55 -11.33
CA VAL A 214 22.14 -5.95 -12.67
C VAL A 214 20.81 -5.25 -12.92
N CYS A 215 20.88 -3.94 -13.17
CA CYS A 215 19.76 -3.15 -13.63
C CYS A 215 19.67 -3.24 -15.16
N LYS A 216 18.57 -3.76 -15.67
CA LYS A 216 18.23 -3.62 -17.09
C LYS A 216 17.46 -2.33 -17.29
N PHE A 217 17.61 -1.72 -18.46
CA PHE A 217 16.97 -0.47 -18.80
C PHE A 217 16.21 -0.59 -20.10
N VAL A 218 15.15 0.21 -20.20
CA VAL A 218 14.43 0.37 -21.44
C VAL A 218 14.07 1.82 -21.68
N CYS A 219 14.19 2.22 -22.94
CA CYS A 219 13.76 3.50 -23.45
C CYS A 219 12.34 3.39 -24.02
N THR A 220 11.41 4.17 -23.49
CA THR A 220 10.02 4.26 -23.98
C THR A 220 9.70 5.69 -24.41
N GLU A 221 8.96 5.81 -25.51
CA GLU A 221 8.38 7.09 -25.96
C GLU A 221 6.89 7.21 -25.62
N LEU A 222 6.35 6.22 -24.90
CA LEU A 222 4.94 6.15 -24.56
C LEU A 222 4.70 6.45 -23.08
N CYS A 223 3.60 7.14 -22.80
CA CYS A 223 3.12 7.41 -21.46
C CYS A 223 1.82 6.69 -21.14
N HIS A 224 1.72 6.23 -19.89
CA HIS A 224 0.43 5.93 -19.27
C HIS A 224 -0.14 7.20 -18.67
N MET A 225 -1.44 7.38 -18.89
CA MET A 225 -2.18 8.54 -18.42
C MET A 225 -2.79 8.33 -17.03
N SER A 226 -2.36 7.28 -16.31
CA SER A 226 -2.86 6.89 -14.98
C SER A 226 -1.80 7.16 -13.90
N ARG A 227 -2.24 7.51 -12.69
CA ARG A 227 -1.39 7.52 -11.48
C ARG A 227 -1.02 6.11 -11.00
N ASN A 228 -1.95 5.18 -11.19
CA ASN A 228 -1.85 3.82 -10.68
C ASN A 228 -1.38 2.86 -11.78
N LYS A 229 -0.71 1.78 -11.36
CA LYS A 229 -0.39 0.64 -12.21
C LYS A 229 -1.66 0.10 -12.84
N TYR A 230 -1.59 -0.28 -14.10
CA TYR A 230 -2.65 -1.01 -14.78
C TYR A 230 -2.84 -2.37 -14.10
N THR A 231 -4.10 -2.72 -13.79
CA THR A 231 -4.48 -4.03 -13.25
C THR A 231 -5.76 -4.52 -13.93
N PHE A 232 -5.95 -5.83 -13.98
CA PHE A 232 -7.19 -6.48 -14.43
C PHE A 232 -7.44 -7.74 -13.61
N ASP A 233 -8.70 -8.10 -13.39
CA ASP A 233 -9.07 -9.30 -12.64
C ASP A 233 -8.69 -10.61 -13.39
N LYS A 234 -8.88 -11.75 -12.73
CA LYS A 234 -8.51 -13.06 -13.27
C LYS A 234 -9.31 -13.40 -14.54
N ASP A 235 -10.59 -13.03 -14.58
CA ASP A 235 -11.46 -13.35 -15.70
C ASP A 235 -11.08 -12.54 -16.96
N ALA A 236 -10.74 -11.26 -16.77
CA ALA A 236 -10.16 -10.41 -17.80
C ALA A 236 -8.81 -10.94 -18.27
N TRP A 237 -7.96 -11.45 -17.36
CA TRP A 237 -6.71 -12.10 -17.74
C TRP A 237 -6.96 -13.34 -18.59
N ASP A 238 -7.86 -14.23 -18.19
CA ASP A 238 -8.14 -15.47 -18.91
C ASP A 238 -8.64 -15.17 -20.33
N THR A 239 -9.46 -14.10 -20.47
CA THR A 239 -9.88 -13.58 -21.78
C THR A 239 -8.70 -13.07 -22.61
N ILE A 240 -7.82 -12.25 -22.02
CA ILE A 240 -6.62 -11.71 -22.68
C ILE A 240 -5.68 -12.85 -23.09
N LYS A 241 -5.45 -13.83 -22.21
CA LYS A 241 -4.59 -14.98 -22.42
C LYS A 241 -5.09 -15.84 -23.58
N GLN A 242 -6.40 -16.10 -23.65
CA GLN A 242 -7.02 -16.79 -24.79
C GLN A 242 -6.83 -16.00 -26.09
N ALA A 243 -7.00 -14.68 -26.06
CA ALA A 243 -6.83 -13.82 -27.23
C ALA A 243 -5.36 -13.72 -27.69
N LEU A 244 -4.40 -13.77 -26.77
CA LEU A 244 -2.97 -13.71 -27.06
C LEU A 244 -2.51 -14.89 -27.92
N ASN A 245 -3.14 -16.07 -27.78
CA ASN A 245 -2.73 -17.35 -28.40
C ASN A 245 -1.25 -17.71 -28.10
N ASP A 246 -0.93 -18.99 -27.91
CA ASP A 246 0.44 -19.44 -27.53
C ASP A 246 1.56 -19.10 -28.54
N LYS A 247 1.24 -18.45 -29.67
CA LYS A 247 2.16 -18.19 -30.78
C LYS A 247 2.81 -16.80 -30.80
N ILE A 248 2.31 -15.80 -30.04
CA ILE A 248 2.71 -14.40 -30.27
C ILE A 248 3.91 -13.95 -29.42
N ASN A 249 4.09 -14.44 -28.18
CA ASN A 249 5.33 -14.22 -27.42
C ASN A 249 5.40 -15.16 -26.19
N PRO A 250 6.44 -16.01 -26.02
CA PRO A 250 6.58 -16.85 -24.83
C PRO A 250 6.67 -16.07 -23.51
N CYS A 251 6.96 -14.76 -23.56
CA CYS A 251 7.03 -13.88 -22.40
C CYS A 251 5.66 -13.54 -21.76
N PHE A 252 4.52 -13.82 -22.43
CA PHE A 252 3.17 -13.50 -21.92
C PHE A 252 2.41 -14.71 -21.38
N LYS A 253 3.11 -15.80 -21.04
CA LYS A 253 2.47 -16.99 -20.43
C LYS A 253 1.89 -16.70 -19.05
N ASP A 254 2.45 -15.72 -18.34
CA ASP A 254 2.07 -15.33 -16.99
C ASP A 254 1.48 -13.91 -16.93
N ARG A 255 0.50 -13.75 -16.02
CA ARG A 255 -0.23 -12.48 -15.80
C ARG A 255 0.70 -11.37 -15.33
N LYS A 256 1.64 -11.65 -14.44
CA LYS A 256 2.56 -10.67 -13.85
C LYS A 256 3.52 -10.13 -14.91
N ALA A 257 4.09 -11.00 -15.73
CA ALA A 257 4.96 -10.59 -16.84
C ALA A 257 4.22 -9.67 -17.83
N PHE A 258 3.00 -10.04 -18.24
CA PHE A 258 2.17 -9.20 -19.11
C PHE A 258 1.80 -7.85 -18.45
N LEU A 259 1.43 -7.85 -17.17
CA LEU A 259 1.15 -6.61 -16.43
C LEU A 259 2.37 -5.69 -16.35
N ASN A 260 3.56 -6.25 -16.06
CA ASN A 260 4.81 -5.49 -16.08
C ASN A 260 5.07 -4.90 -17.47
N TYR A 261 4.85 -5.69 -18.52
CA TYR A 261 5.06 -5.30 -19.91
C TYR A 261 4.13 -4.16 -20.33
N MET A 262 2.86 -4.25 -19.94
CA MET A 262 1.89 -3.17 -20.09
C MET A 262 2.34 -1.93 -19.31
N ASN A 263 2.66 -2.06 -18.03
CA ASN A 263 3.02 -0.93 -17.14
C ASN A 263 4.32 -0.21 -17.53
N GLN A 264 5.24 -0.88 -18.22
CA GLN A 264 6.42 -0.27 -18.83
C GLN A 264 6.14 0.43 -20.17
N GLY A 265 4.97 0.17 -20.78
CA GLY A 265 4.55 0.74 -22.05
C GLY A 265 4.98 -0.05 -23.29
N TRP A 266 5.58 -1.25 -23.16
CA TRP A 266 6.15 -1.98 -24.29
C TRP A 266 5.14 -2.56 -25.27
N ALA A 267 3.98 -2.99 -24.78
CA ALA A 267 2.91 -3.62 -25.57
C ALA A 267 2.54 -2.90 -26.85
N LEU A 268 2.83 -1.61 -26.91
CA LEU A 268 2.41 -0.72 -27.95
C LEU A 268 3.60 -0.10 -28.71
N VAL A 269 4.83 -0.12 -28.15
CA VAL A 269 6.06 0.36 -28.83
C VAL A 269 6.44 -0.56 -30.00
N LYS A 270 6.32 -1.88 -29.83
CA LYS A 270 6.74 -2.84 -30.86
C LYS A 270 5.63 -3.24 -31.83
N ASN A 271 4.41 -2.71 -31.65
CA ASN A 271 3.20 -3.11 -32.37
C ASN A 271 2.96 -4.64 -32.37
N GLU A 272 3.54 -5.35 -31.39
CA GLU A 272 3.52 -6.82 -31.26
C GLU A 272 2.14 -7.35 -30.86
N LEU A 273 1.26 -6.46 -30.41
CA LEU A 273 -0.05 -6.77 -29.88
C LEU A 273 -1.09 -5.97 -30.68
N SER A 274 -1.69 -6.60 -31.69
CA SER A 274 -2.82 -6.10 -32.49
C SER A 274 -4.13 -5.99 -31.69
N PHE A 275 -4.10 -5.40 -30.49
CA PHE A 275 -5.21 -5.45 -29.51
C PHE A 275 -6.22 -4.32 -29.67
N ASN A 276 -5.91 -3.30 -30.47
CA ASN A 276 -6.73 -2.10 -30.62
C ASN A 276 -8.07 -2.34 -31.32
N GLN A 277 -8.29 -3.49 -31.98
CA GLN A 277 -9.51 -3.73 -32.76
C GLN A 277 -10.61 -4.52 -32.03
N HIS A 278 -10.32 -5.22 -30.92
CA HIS A 278 -11.27 -6.20 -30.36
C HIS A 278 -11.66 -6.04 -28.89
N ASN A 279 -11.02 -5.17 -28.10
CA ASN A 279 -11.41 -5.01 -26.69
C ASN A 279 -11.28 -3.56 -26.19
N GLY A 280 -12.40 -2.85 -26.03
CA GLY A 280 -12.48 -1.48 -25.48
C GLY A 280 -12.11 -1.34 -23.98
N LYS A 281 -11.38 -2.30 -23.39
CA LYS A 281 -11.03 -2.35 -21.96
C LYS A 281 -9.55 -2.06 -21.65
N LEU A 282 -8.67 -1.97 -22.66
CA LEU A 282 -7.25 -1.62 -22.48
C LEU A 282 -7.05 -0.10 -22.44
N SER A 283 -6.06 0.36 -21.66
CA SER A 283 -5.72 1.79 -21.57
C SER A 283 -5.10 2.28 -22.88
N LYS A 284 -5.57 3.44 -23.38
CA LYS A 284 -4.89 4.14 -24.49
C LYS A 284 -3.54 4.69 -23.99
N THR A 285 -2.46 4.41 -24.70
CA THR A 285 -1.15 5.06 -24.50
C THR A 285 -0.96 6.18 -25.51
N PHE A 286 -0.08 7.13 -25.18
CA PHE A 286 0.18 8.30 -26.02
C PHE A 286 1.69 8.50 -26.19
N ASN A 287 2.10 9.07 -27.32
CA ASN A 287 3.50 9.45 -27.55
C ASN A 287 3.81 10.75 -26.77
N TYR A 288 4.90 10.76 -25.98
CA TYR A 288 5.29 11.92 -25.18
C TYR A 288 5.44 13.18 -26.03
N SER A 289 6.16 13.12 -27.14
CA SER A 289 6.43 14.29 -27.97
C SER A 289 5.17 14.85 -28.63
N GLU A 290 4.23 13.98 -29.00
CA GLU A 290 2.93 14.40 -29.52
C GLU A 290 2.10 15.10 -28.45
N CYS A 291 1.99 14.50 -27.25
CA CYS A 291 1.28 15.10 -26.13
C CYS A 291 1.84 16.48 -25.77
N ILE A 292 3.17 16.61 -25.70
CA ILE A 292 3.84 17.87 -25.36
C ILE A 292 3.61 18.92 -26.46
N ARG A 293 3.84 18.61 -27.74
CA ARG A 293 3.70 19.58 -28.84
C ARG A 293 2.29 20.08 -29.03
N LYS A 294 1.32 19.16 -28.95
CA LYS A 294 -0.10 19.50 -29.08
C LYS A 294 -0.67 20.05 -27.77
N ASN A 295 0.16 20.13 -26.73
CA ASN A 295 -0.17 20.48 -25.36
C ASN A 295 -1.42 19.76 -24.83
N TYR A 296 -1.61 18.51 -25.26
CA TYR A 296 -2.76 17.70 -24.89
C TYR A 296 -2.69 17.35 -23.42
N GLY A 297 -3.63 17.87 -22.65
CA GLY A 297 -3.96 17.35 -21.34
C GLY A 297 -4.68 16.01 -21.46
N LEU A 298 -4.63 15.24 -20.38
CA LEU A 298 -5.14 13.89 -20.27
C LEU A 298 -6.64 13.84 -20.55
N LYS A 299 -7.14 12.77 -21.19
CA LYS A 299 -8.55 12.39 -20.99
C LYS A 299 -8.79 12.21 -19.49
N SER A 300 -9.97 12.61 -19.02
CA SER A 300 -10.48 12.31 -17.69
C SER A 300 -10.02 10.94 -17.24
N ILE A 301 -9.55 10.87 -15.99
CA ILE A 301 -9.56 9.65 -15.20
C ILE A 301 -11.04 9.23 -15.10
N LYS A 302 -11.62 8.67 -16.18
CA LYS A 302 -12.91 8.00 -16.15
C LYS A 302 -12.67 6.79 -15.27
N ASN A 303 -13.04 6.91 -14.00
CA ASN A 303 -13.54 5.80 -13.20
C ASN A 303 -12.61 4.58 -13.16
N ALA A 304 -11.34 4.78 -12.83
CA ALA A 304 -10.42 3.68 -12.53
C ALA A 304 -10.74 2.96 -11.20
N ASP A 305 -11.77 3.37 -10.47
CA ASP A 305 -12.40 2.53 -9.45
C ASP A 305 -13.74 2.00 -10.00
N LYS A 306 -13.66 0.88 -10.72
CA LYS A 306 -14.81 0.08 -11.19
C LYS A 306 -15.62 -0.55 -10.04
N ARG A 307 -15.55 -0.02 -8.81
CA ARG A 307 -16.32 -0.53 -7.66
C ARG A 307 -17.69 0.12 -7.49
N ASN A 308 -18.02 1.18 -8.23
CA ASN A 308 -19.37 1.76 -8.25
C ASN A 308 -20.04 1.61 -9.62
N ASN A 309 -20.64 0.44 -9.86
CA ASN A 309 -21.57 0.21 -10.97
C ASN A 309 -22.87 1.00 -10.72
N PHE A 310 -22.97 2.27 -11.15
CA PHE A 310 -24.28 2.92 -11.26
C PHE A 310 -24.46 3.93 -12.42
N PHE A 311 -23.41 4.28 -13.18
CA PHE A 311 -23.58 5.13 -14.37
C PHE A 311 -22.82 4.56 -15.58
N LYS A 312 -23.59 4.05 -16.56
CA LYS A 312 -23.12 3.84 -17.94
C LYS A 312 -23.10 5.20 -18.61
N PHE A 313 -21.95 5.60 -19.15
CA PHE A 313 -21.91 6.59 -20.22
C PHE A 313 -21.35 5.91 -21.46
N ASP A 314 -22.17 5.87 -22.50
CA ASP A 314 -21.77 5.45 -23.84
C ASP A 314 -20.57 6.29 -24.30
N VAL A 315 -19.59 5.63 -24.91
CA VAL A 315 -18.35 6.24 -25.34
C VAL A 315 -18.36 6.34 -26.86
N ASP A 316 -19.12 7.29 -27.39
CA ASP A 316 -19.08 7.68 -28.81
C ASP A 316 -18.83 9.19 -29.01
N GLU A 317 -18.27 9.89 -28.02
CA GLU A 317 -17.89 11.31 -28.19
C GLU A 317 -16.38 11.54 -28.44
N SER A 318 -16.12 12.47 -29.36
CA SER A 318 -14.84 13.02 -29.78
C SER A 318 -14.06 13.67 -28.63
N PHE A 319 -12.75 13.84 -28.82
CA PHE A 319 -11.83 14.50 -27.87
C PHE A 319 -12.42 15.79 -27.29
N ASP A 320 -12.45 15.89 -25.96
CA ASP A 320 -12.85 17.08 -25.22
C ASP A 320 -11.70 18.10 -25.21
N SER A 321 -12.00 19.35 -25.56
CA SER A 321 -11.06 20.46 -25.74
C SER A 321 -10.62 21.14 -24.43
N GLU A 322 -11.13 20.71 -23.27
CA GLU A 322 -10.93 21.41 -21.99
C GLU A 322 -9.70 20.97 -21.17
N LEU A 323 -8.94 19.95 -21.59
CA LEU A 323 -7.76 19.46 -20.85
C LEU A 323 -6.45 19.86 -21.55
N TYR A 324 -5.76 20.84 -20.96
CA TYR A 324 -4.55 21.49 -21.43
C TYR A 324 -3.44 21.23 -20.39
N LEU A 325 -2.22 20.83 -20.78
CA LEU A 325 -1.10 20.66 -19.83
C LEU A 325 -0.67 22.01 -19.19
N GLY A 326 -1.40 23.10 -19.40
CA GLY A 326 -1.03 24.42 -18.89
C GLY A 326 -0.03 25.15 -19.78
N ASP A 327 0.04 26.46 -19.59
CA ASP A 327 1.05 27.31 -20.22
C ASP A 327 2.29 27.28 -19.32
N PHE A 328 3.45 27.01 -19.90
CA PHE A 328 4.67 26.82 -19.13
C PHE A 328 5.04 28.07 -18.32
N ASP A 329 4.97 29.26 -18.94
CA ASP A 329 5.33 30.52 -18.27
C ASP A 329 4.35 30.86 -17.15
N LYS A 330 3.05 30.63 -17.35
CA LYS A 330 2.05 30.79 -16.28
C LYS A 330 2.34 29.87 -15.09
N ILE A 331 2.74 28.63 -15.34
CA ILE A 331 3.09 27.68 -14.27
C ILE A 331 4.37 28.09 -13.56
N ILE A 332 5.41 28.48 -14.29
CA ILE A 332 6.64 29.01 -13.69
C ILE A 332 6.34 30.25 -12.83
N ASN A 333 5.51 31.16 -13.33
CA ASN A 333 5.09 32.34 -12.57
C ASN A 333 4.25 31.97 -11.33
N LYS A 334 3.42 30.91 -11.39
CA LYS A 334 2.76 30.35 -10.20
C LYS A 334 3.80 29.89 -9.18
N ILE A 335 4.81 29.11 -9.58
CA ILE A 335 5.87 28.62 -8.69
C ILE A 335 6.69 29.78 -8.09
N ILE A 336 6.98 30.83 -8.87
CA ILE A 336 7.66 32.03 -8.38
C ILE A 336 6.82 32.76 -7.34
N ARG A 337 5.52 32.99 -7.61
CA ARG A 337 4.61 33.64 -6.65
C ARG A 337 4.47 32.82 -5.37
N ALA A 338 4.38 31.49 -5.52
CA ALA A 338 4.30 30.54 -4.43
C ALA A 338 5.50 30.60 -3.46
N TYR A 339 6.66 31.07 -3.90
CA TYR A 339 7.81 31.30 -3.01
C TYR A 339 7.48 32.30 -1.88
N TYR A 340 6.60 33.26 -2.15
CA TYR A 340 6.23 34.31 -1.21
C TYR A 340 4.95 33.96 -0.43
N VAL A 341 4.40 32.76 -0.62
CA VAL A 341 3.25 32.28 0.13
C VAL A 341 3.76 31.70 1.44
N THR A 342 3.44 32.37 2.54
CA THR A 342 3.90 31.98 3.89
C THR A 342 2.91 31.12 4.65
N GLU A 343 1.67 30.99 4.14
CA GLU A 343 0.60 30.24 4.78
C GLU A 343 -0.15 29.40 3.72
N PRO A 344 -0.59 28.18 4.05
CA PRO A 344 -1.44 27.38 3.18
C PRO A 344 -2.80 28.04 3.03
N ASP A 345 -3.35 27.96 1.83
CA ASP A 345 -4.73 28.29 1.56
C ASP A 345 -5.63 27.22 2.19
N LEU A 346 -6.32 27.62 3.26
CA LEU A 346 -7.30 26.83 3.99
C LEU A 346 -8.74 27.33 3.76
N SER A 347 -8.98 28.16 2.74
CA SER A 347 -10.27 28.83 2.48
C SER A 347 -11.46 27.89 2.25
N PHE A 348 -11.22 26.61 1.99
CA PHE A 348 -12.23 25.55 1.98
C PHE A 348 -12.99 25.32 3.30
N PHE A 349 -12.66 26.09 4.34
CA PHE A 349 -13.32 26.06 5.64
C PHE A 349 -13.89 27.40 6.07
N ASP A 350 -13.95 28.40 5.19
CA ASP A 350 -14.71 29.59 5.52
C ASP A 350 -16.20 29.23 5.60
N ILE A 351 -16.69 29.18 6.84
CA ILE A 351 -18.05 28.84 7.24
C ILE A 351 -19.07 29.72 6.51
N GLU A 352 -18.67 30.96 6.16
CA GLU A 352 -19.56 31.92 5.51
C GLU A 352 -19.63 31.71 3.99
N THR A 353 -18.59 31.15 3.36
CA THR A 353 -18.49 31.09 1.89
C THR A 353 -18.62 29.69 1.30
N ASP A 354 -18.41 28.61 2.09
CA ASP A 354 -18.50 27.20 1.65
C ASP A 354 -17.71 26.94 0.33
N ASP A 355 -16.64 27.71 0.12
CA ASP A 355 -15.89 27.76 -1.13
C ASP A 355 -14.73 26.75 -1.13
N ASN A 356 -14.87 25.67 -1.90
CA ASN A 356 -13.85 24.62 -2.01
C ASN A 356 -12.68 24.98 -2.96
N THR A 357 -12.43 26.25 -3.27
CA THR A 357 -11.40 26.71 -4.24
C THR A 357 -9.98 26.27 -3.88
N ALA A 358 -9.58 26.33 -2.61
CA ALA A 358 -8.27 25.86 -2.14
C ALA A 358 -8.02 24.37 -2.45
N LEU A 359 -8.99 23.51 -2.12
CA LEU A 359 -8.95 22.09 -2.48
C LEU A 359 -8.94 21.92 -3.99
N ASN A 360 -9.79 22.62 -4.74
CA ASN A 360 -9.78 22.52 -6.20
C ASN A 360 -8.38 22.82 -6.81
N SER A 361 -7.56 23.64 -6.15
CA SER A 361 -6.18 23.92 -6.56
C SER A 361 -5.18 22.80 -6.24
N ASP A 362 -5.40 22.04 -5.16
CA ASP A 362 -4.68 20.81 -4.74
C ASP A 362 -5.26 19.52 -5.35
N TYR A 363 -6.44 19.63 -5.97
CA TYR A 363 -7.20 18.56 -6.58
C TYR A 363 -7.43 18.88 -8.05
N ASN A 364 -6.32 19.06 -8.77
CA ASN A 364 -6.37 19.24 -10.21
C ASN A 364 -6.69 17.93 -10.92
N HIS A 365 -6.92 18.03 -12.22
CA HIS A 365 -7.11 16.90 -13.15
C HIS A 365 -5.98 15.87 -13.11
N PHE A 366 -4.79 16.25 -12.63
CA PHE A 366 -3.62 15.39 -12.54
C PHE A 366 -3.50 14.70 -11.17
N GLY A 367 -4.17 15.24 -10.13
CA GLY A 367 -4.53 14.55 -8.89
C GLY A 367 -4.26 15.36 -7.61
N LYS A 368 -4.01 14.67 -6.50
CA LYS A 368 -4.30 15.07 -5.11
C LYS A 368 -3.05 15.36 -4.28
N ASN A 369 -3.13 16.35 -3.39
CA ASN A 369 -2.22 16.55 -2.25
C ASN A 369 -2.64 15.66 -1.06
N ASP A 370 -1.90 14.56 -0.82
CA ASP A 370 -2.25 13.59 0.22
C ASP A 370 -2.10 14.13 1.65
N LEU A 371 -1.14 15.04 1.88
CA LEU A 371 -0.85 15.64 3.20
C LEU A 371 -2.00 16.52 3.67
N LEU A 372 -2.39 17.49 2.84
CA LEU A 372 -3.53 18.37 3.15
C LEU A 372 -4.83 17.57 3.29
N ALA A 373 -5.03 16.56 2.43
CA ALA A 373 -6.23 15.76 2.42
C ALA A 373 -6.40 14.88 3.66
N LYS A 374 -5.30 14.33 4.19
CA LYS A 374 -5.31 13.38 5.29
C LYS A 374 -5.19 14.12 6.62
N ASP A 375 -4.08 14.80 6.84
CA ASP A 375 -3.67 15.27 8.17
C ASP A 375 -4.57 16.40 8.64
N TYR A 376 -4.89 17.33 7.74
CA TYR A 376 -5.82 18.41 8.07
C TYR A 376 -7.24 17.88 8.24
N LEU A 377 -7.72 16.98 7.37
CA LEU A 377 -9.09 16.47 7.49
C LEU A 377 -9.29 15.72 8.81
N ILE A 378 -8.31 14.92 9.21
CA ILE A 378 -8.30 14.24 10.52
C ILE A 378 -8.35 15.27 11.65
N ALA A 379 -7.49 16.30 11.62
CA ALA A 379 -7.51 17.36 12.61
C ALA A 379 -8.87 18.10 12.66
N SER A 380 -9.48 18.34 11.49
CA SER A 380 -10.74 19.09 11.35
C SER A 380 -11.99 18.33 11.80
N LEU A 381 -11.95 17.00 11.78
CA LEU A 381 -13.08 16.15 12.19
C LEU A 381 -13.18 16.04 13.71
N GLY A 382 -12.10 16.29 14.43
CA GLY A 382 -12.01 15.97 15.84
C GLY A 382 -11.78 14.48 16.07
N LYS A 383 -11.04 14.16 17.14
CA LYS A 383 -10.58 12.80 17.46
C LYS A 383 -11.73 11.80 17.66
N GLU A 384 -12.86 12.30 18.16
CA GLU A 384 -14.07 11.53 18.43
C GLU A 384 -14.75 11.04 17.14
N ASN A 385 -14.58 11.75 16.03
CA ASN A 385 -15.17 11.40 14.75
C ASN A 385 -14.22 10.60 13.84
N ILE A 386 -12.99 10.30 14.28
CA ILE A 386 -12.09 9.41 13.55
C ILE A 386 -12.71 8.01 13.50
N PHE A 387 -12.89 7.46 12.30
CA PHE A 387 -13.54 6.17 12.08
C PHE A 387 -13.08 5.56 10.75
N ASN A 388 -12.91 4.23 10.67
CA ASN A 388 -12.42 3.42 9.52
C ASN A 388 -12.07 4.17 8.20
N ARG A 389 -10.86 3.94 7.69
CA ARG A 389 -10.26 4.51 6.46
C ARG A 389 -11.14 4.47 5.20
N GLN A 390 -11.96 3.44 5.01
CA GLN A 390 -12.88 3.34 3.87
C GLN A 390 -13.89 4.50 3.86
N ILE A 391 -14.24 5.03 5.03
CA ILE A 391 -15.19 6.13 5.17
C ILE A 391 -14.50 7.51 5.01
N PHE A 392 -13.22 7.63 5.38
CA PHE A 392 -12.38 8.76 4.99
C PHE A 392 -12.22 8.85 3.46
N SER A 393 -12.11 7.71 2.77
CA SER A 393 -12.16 7.66 1.31
C SER A 393 -13.49 8.22 0.77
N ASP A 394 -14.62 7.96 1.43
CA ASP A 394 -15.92 8.50 1.00
C ASP A 394 -16.04 10.01 1.22
N LEU A 395 -15.58 10.54 2.36
CA LEU A 395 -15.44 11.98 2.58
C LEU A 395 -14.54 12.61 1.52
N ARG A 396 -13.39 11.99 1.29
CA ARG A 396 -12.40 12.38 0.29
C ARG A 396 -12.97 12.32 -1.14
N ILE A 397 -13.80 11.35 -1.49
CA ILE A 397 -14.44 11.29 -2.80
C ILE A 397 -15.46 12.42 -2.95
N ASN A 398 -16.26 12.69 -1.92
CA ASN A 398 -17.25 13.77 -1.94
C ASN A 398 -16.62 15.17 -1.93
N LEU A 399 -15.45 15.32 -1.29
CA LEU A 399 -14.60 16.51 -1.36
C LEU A 399 -14.18 16.85 -2.79
N ILE A 400 -13.93 15.84 -3.60
CA ILE A 400 -13.33 16.00 -4.95
C ILE A 400 -14.42 16.08 -6.03
N ALA A 401 -15.56 15.43 -5.83
CA ALA A 401 -16.53 15.20 -6.88
C ALA A 401 -17.60 16.31 -7.04
N ASN A 402 -17.68 17.31 -6.16
CA ASN A 402 -18.92 18.08 -5.99
C ASN A 402 -18.87 19.57 -6.34
N ASN A 403 -18.65 19.89 -7.62
CA ASN A 403 -19.17 21.14 -8.21
C ASN A 403 -20.50 20.94 -8.98
N GLN A 404 -20.94 19.71 -9.24
CA GLN A 404 -22.10 19.45 -10.12
C GLN A 404 -23.40 19.00 -9.42
N ALA A 405 -23.38 18.70 -8.12
CA ALA A 405 -24.53 18.10 -7.41
C ALA A 405 -25.05 18.89 -6.20
N GLY A 406 -24.59 20.13 -5.97
CA GLY A 406 -25.03 20.95 -4.83
C GLY A 406 -24.75 20.33 -3.45
N ARG A 407 -23.75 19.44 -3.36
CA ARG A 407 -23.31 18.83 -2.10
C ARG A 407 -22.05 19.55 -1.63
N THR A 408 -22.16 20.26 -0.52
CA THR A 408 -21.04 21.03 0.02
C THR A 408 -20.17 20.16 0.92
N PHE A 409 -18.91 20.56 1.15
CA PHE A 409 -18.01 19.82 2.02
C PHE A 409 -18.57 19.73 3.43
N ASN A 410 -19.10 20.84 3.96
CA ASN A 410 -19.73 20.89 5.27
C ASN A 410 -20.86 19.87 5.39
N LYS A 411 -21.73 19.77 4.38
CA LYS A 411 -22.77 18.73 4.35
C LYS A 411 -22.19 17.31 4.30
N ALA A 412 -21.10 17.09 3.58
CA ALA A 412 -20.42 15.78 3.55
C ALA A 412 -19.79 15.43 4.91
N LYS A 413 -19.13 16.41 5.54
CA LYS A 413 -18.57 16.34 6.90
C LYS A 413 -19.65 16.05 7.93
N GLU A 414 -20.75 16.80 7.92
CA GLU A 414 -21.91 16.60 8.81
C GLU A 414 -22.51 15.20 8.61
N ASN A 415 -22.75 14.79 7.36
CA ASN A 415 -23.23 13.43 7.07
C ASN A 415 -22.26 12.39 7.62
N PHE A 416 -20.95 12.59 7.50
CA PHE A 416 -19.96 11.66 8.05
C PHE A 416 -20.00 11.62 9.57
N ILE A 417 -20.03 12.78 10.24
CA ILE A 417 -20.18 12.88 11.69
C ILE A 417 -21.46 12.14 12.13
N GLU A 418 -22.57 12.34 11.42
CA GLU A 418 -23.83 11.64 11.66
C GLU A 418 -23.66 10.11 11.52
N LYS A 419 -22.95 9.63 10.49
CA LYS A 419 -22.63 8.21 10.31
C LYS A 419 -21.81 7.65 11.47
N VAL A 420 -20.79 8.39 11.93
CA VAL A 420 -19.91 7.95 13.03
C VAL A 420 -20.67 7.91 14.35
N GLN A 421 -21.43 8.96 14.65
CA GLN A 421 -22.33 9.00 15.80
C GLN A 421 -23.34 7.85 15.75
N GLN A 422 -23.86 7.52 14.57
CA GLN A 422 -24.77 6.39 14.40
C GLN A 422 -24.08 5.04 14.61
N ALA A 423 -22.86 4.86 14.13
CA ALA A 423 -22.07 3.66 14.37
C ALA A 423 -21.85 3.43 15.87
N TYR A 424 -21.55 4.49 16.63
CA TYR A 424 -21.44 4.41 18.08
C TYR A 424 -22.75 4.05 18.79
N LYS A 425 -23.92 4.40 18.21
CA LYS A 425 -25.23 3.99 18.74
C LYS A 425 -25.57 2.52 18.47
N THR A 426 -25.01 1.91 17.42
CA THR A 426 -25.23 0.47 17.13
C THR A 426 -24.77 -0.40 18.30
N GLY A 427 -23.74 0.04 19.03
CA GLY A 427 -23.15 -0.71 20.13
C GLY A 427 -22.27 -1.85 19.67
N ASP A 428 -21.56 -2.42 20.63
CA ASP A 428 -20.52 -3.42 20.40
C ASP A 428 -21.16 -4.79 20.14
N PHE A 429 -20.60 -5.57 19.21
CA PHE A 429 -21.11 -6.90 18.91
C PHE A 429 -20.02 -7.85 18.40
N VAL A 430 -20.31 -9.15 18.54
CA VAL A 430 -19.61 -10.25 17.88
C VAL A 430 -20.63 -11.06 17.09
N LYS A 431 -20.31 -11.44 15.85
CA LYS A 431 -21.15 -12.36 15.08
C LYS A 431 -20.98 -13.80 15.54
N SER A 432 -22.05 -14.60 15.50
CA SER A 432 -21.97 -16.06 15.70
C SER A 432 -20.98 -16.73 14.75
N LEU A 433 -20.73 -16.17 13.57
CA LEU A 433 -19.69 -16.63 12.65
C LEU A 433 -18.30 -16.69 13.30
N VAL A 434 -17.98 -15.79 14.23
CA VAL A 434 -16.73 -15.82 15.00
C VAL A 434 -16.61 -17.13 15.78
N ILE A 435 -17.69 -17.54 16.43
CA ILE A 435 -17.78 -18.77 17.22
C ILE A 435 -17.77 -19.99 16.29
N GLU A 436 -18.66 -20.01 15.30
CA GLU A 436 -18.98 -21.18 14.50
C GLU A 436 -17.91 -21.51 13.46
N LYS A 437 -17.19 -20.50 12.93
CA LYS A 437 -16.07 -20.68 12.01
C LYS A 437 -14.74 -20.64 12.75
N TYR A 438 -14.34 -19.48 13.26
CA TYR A 438 -12.96 -19.24 13.68
C TYR A 438 -12.62 -19.97 14.98
N LEU A 439 -13.45 -19.82 16.03
CA LEU A 439 -13.21 -20.55 17.28
C LEU A 439 -13.37 -22.06 17.07
N SER A 440 -14.35 -22.51 16.28
CA SER A 440 -14.49 -23.95 15.95
C SER A 440 -13.26 -24.53 15.26
N GLU A 441 -12.60 -23.77 14.37
CA GLU A 441 -11.44 -24.24 13.63
C GLU A 441 -10.13 -24.20 14.42
N LEU A 442 -10.07 -23.38 15.48
CA LEU A 442 -8.88 -23.18 16.31
C LEU A 442 -8.98 -23.84 17.69
N HIS A 443 -10.17 -24.28 18.12
CA HIS A 443 -10.40 -25.01 19.37
C HIS A 443 -10.46 -26.53 19.18
N ILE A 444 -10.00 -27.06 18.04
CA ILE A 444 -9.93 -28.51 17.83
C ILE A 444 -8.88 -29.09 18.79
N LYS A 445 -9.25 -30.19 19.44
CA LYS A 445 -8.40 -30.89 20.40
C LYS A 445 -7.09 -31.36 19.75
N ASP A 446 -5.99 -31.11 20.46
CA ASP A 446 -4.62 -31.54 20.14
C ASP A 446 -4.12 -31.05 18.78
N GLN A 447 -4.77 -30.02 18.24
CA GLN A 447 -4.39 -29.40 16.98
C GLN A 447 -3.14 -28.53 17.16
N LYS A 448 -2.15 -28.72 16.29
CA LYS A 448 -0.96 -27.88 16.23
C LYS A 448 -1.24 -26.66 15.35
N ILE A 449 -1.14 -25.48 15.93
CA ILE A 449 -1.30 -24.19 15.23
C ILE A 449 0.07 -23.51 15.13
N VAL A 450 0.44 -23.10 13.93
CA VAL A 450 1.69 -22.37 13.65
C VAL A 450 1.36 -20.91 13.37
N TRP A 451 1.81 -20.02 14.24
CA TRP A 451 1.63 -18.57 14.10
C TRP A 451 2.91 -18.00 13.51
N TYR A 452 2.81 -17.22 12.44
CA TYR A 452 4.00 -16.61 11.86
C TYR A 452 3.71 -15.27 11.20
N ASP A 453 4.74 -14.46 11.10
CA ASP A 453 4.70 -13.16 10.44
C ASP A 453 5.98 -12.92 9.64
N TYR A 454 5.88 -12.18 8.54
CA TYR A 454 6.99 -11.90 7.63
C TYR A 454 7.33 -10.42 7.62
N GLU A 455 8.63 -10.15 7.67
CA GLU A 455 9.17 -8.85 7.31
C GLU A 455 9.95 -8.94 6.00
N SER A 456 9.83 -7.89 5.18
CA SER A 456 10.38 -7.86 3.84
C SER A 456 10.99 -6.52 3.47
N PHE A 457 11.85 -6.54 2.47
CA PHE A 457 12.43 -5.33 1.89
C PHE A 457 12.40 -5.36 0.36
N MET A 458 12.53 -4.21 -0.27
CA MET A 458 12.58 -4.10 -1.73
C MET A 458 13.82 -3.34 -2.19
N SER A 459 14.24 -3.56 -3.43
CA SER A 459 15.43 -2.93 -4.00
C SER A 459 15.21 -2.45 -5.43
N LEU A 460 15.90 -1.37 -5.79
CA LEU A 460 16.01 -0.86 -7.17
C LEU A 460 16.60 -1.89 -8.14
N LEU A 461 17.47 -2.76 -7.63
CA LEU A 461 18.10 -3.86 -8.34
C LEU A 461 17.41 -5.19 -8.01
N PRO A 462 17.39 -6.16 -8.92
CA PRO A 462 17.08 -7.55 -8.58
C PRO A 462 17.98 -8.01 -7.43
N VAL A 463 17.36 -8.46 -6.34
CA VAL A 463 18.06 -8.99 -5.16
C VAL A 463 18.47 -10.45 -5.38
N ILE A 464 17.68 -11.17 -6.17
CA ILE A 464 17.86 -12.57 -6.56
C ILE A 464 17.64 -12.62 -8.08
N ASP A 465 18.33 -13.53 -8.77
CA ASP A 465 18.07 -13.80 -10.19
C ASP A 465 16.57 -14.06 -10.42
N ASP A 466 16.04 -13.59 -11.55
CA ASP A 466 14.62 -13.70 -11.92
C ASP A 466 13.60 -13.14 -10.90
N PHE A 467 14.03 -12.33 -9.93
CA PHE A 467 13.14 -11.43 -9.19
C PHE A 467 13.14 -10.05 -9.87
N SER A 468 11.95 -9.46 -10.01
CA SER A 468 11.86 -8.11 -10.60
C SER A 468 12.45 -7.08 -9.65
N PRO A 469 13.03 -5.98 -10.15
CA PRO A 469 13.23 -4.76 -9.38
C PRO A 469 11.94 -4.38 -8.61
N TYR A 470 12.12 -3.88 -7.39
CA TYR A 470 11.04 -3.56 -6.42
C TYR A 470 10.17 -4.75 -5.99
N SER A 471 10.58 -6.00 -6.25
CA SER A 471 9.94 -7.14 -5.59
C SER A 471 10.25 -7.10 -4.10
N GLN A 472 9.28 -7.42 -3.24
CA GLN A 472 9.56 -7.54 -1.81
C GLN A 472 10.14 -8.93 -1.53
N ILE A 473 11.31 -8.94 -0.91
CA ILE A 473 12.08 -10.11 -0.54
C ILE A 473 11.90 -10.32 0.96
N VAL A 474 11.33 -11.46 1.34
CA VAL A 474 11.19 -11.85 2.74
C VAL A 474 12.58 -12.14 3.28
N ASN A 475 13.03 -11.36 4.26
CA ASN A 475 14.32 -11.54 4.93
C ASN A 475 14.18 -11.92 6.40
N GLN A 476 12.97 -11.86 6.94
CA GLN A 476 12.71 -12.16 8.33
C GLN A 476 11.38 -12.89 8.51
N VAL A 477 11.35 -13.83 9.45
CA VAL A 477 10.15 -14.53 9.91
C VAL A 477 10.25 -14.75 11.42
N SER A 478 9.15 -14.60 12.12
CA SER A 478 9.00 -15.10 13.50
C SER A 478 7.94 -16.20 13.51
N ILE A 479 8.17 -17.27 14.28
CA ILE A 479 7.32 -18.47 14.30
C ILE A 479 7.07 -18.87 15.75
N ILE A 480 5.81 -19.13 16.10
CA ILE A 480 5.41 -19.67 17.40
C ILE A 480 4.43 -20.82 17.17
N ASP A 481 4.64 -21.96 17.83
CA ASP A 481 3.68 -23.08 17.77
C ASP A 481 2.82 -23.09 19.04
N THR A 482 1.52 -23.38 18.88
CA THR A 482 0.61 -23.65 20.00
C THR A 482 -0.13 -24.98 19.84
N ILE A 483 -0.43 -25.62 20.98
CA ILE A 483 -1.37 -26.75 21.08
C ILE A 483 -2.32 -26.47 22.22
N ASN A 484 -3.62 -26.65 21.97
CA ASN A 484 -4.68 -26.42 22.96
C ASN A 484 -4.58 -25.03 23.63
N GLY A 485 -4.27 -24.01 22.83
CA GLY A 485 -4.15 -22.61 23.27
C GLY A 485 -2.83 -22.26 23.96
N LYS A 486 -1.97 -23.25 24.25
CA LYS A 486 -0.70 -23.04 24.95
C LYS A 486 0.47 -22.99 23.98
N ILE A 487 1.37 -22.03 24.18
CA ILE A 487 2.65 -21.98 23.47
C ILE A 487 3.48 -23.22 23.82
N ILE A 488 4.00 -23.89 22.80
CA ILE A 488 4.92 -25.01 22.99
C ILE A 488 6.30 -24.43 23.25
N GLU A 489 6.85 -24.67 24.45
CA GLU A 489 8.20 -24.24 24.81
C GLU A 489 9.25 -24.75 23.80
N ASN A 490 10.25 -23.93 23.49
CA ASN A 490 11.34 -24.20 22.54
C ASN A 490 10.93 -24.30 21.06
N THR A 491 9.68 -23.96 20.70
CA THR A 491 9.27 -23.87 19.29
C THR A 491 9.37 -22.46 18.70
N GLN A 492 9.55 -21.46 19.57
CA GLN A 492 9.67 -20.05 19.19
C GLN A 492 10.96 -19.83 18.42
N GLU A 493 10.87 -19.24 17.23
CA GLU A 493 12.03 -19.01 16.37
C GLU A 493 11.89 -17.69 15.62
N ASP A 494 12.89 -16.80 15.80
CA ASP A 494 12.98 -15.51 15.13
C ASP A 494 14.18 -15.51 14.18
N ILE A 495 13.91 -15.71 12.89
CA ILE A 495 14.90 -15.81 11.83
C ILE A 495 15.02 -14.45 11.15
N VAL A 496 16.23 -13.92 11.07
CA VAL A 496 16.55 -12.71 10.31
C VAL A 496 17.79 -12.98 9.49
N TYR A 497 17.65 -12.97 8.16
CA TYR A 497 18.75 -13.01 7.23
C TYR A 497 19.22 -11.59 6.91
N ASP A 498 20.54 -11.41 6.88
CA ASP A 498 21.15 -10.13 6.48
C ASP A 498 20.78 -9.82 5.02
N PRO A 499 20.03 -8.73 4.75
CA PRO A 499 19.67 -8.33 3.40
C PRO A 499 20.85 -8.28 2.44
N LYS A 500 22.05 -7.91 2.91
CA LYS A 500 23.26 -7.80 2.09
C LYS A 500 23.71 -9.12 1.45
N ASN A 501 23.44 -10.25 2.10
CA ASN A 501 23.87 -11.58 1.66
C ASN A 501 22.70 -12.53 1.43
N ILE A 502 21.49 -11.98 1.26
CA ILE A 502 20.29 -12.80 1.10
C ILE A 502 20.31 -13.54 -0.24
N SER A 503 19.91 -14.80 -0.20
CA SER A 503 19.84 -15.69 -1.36
C SER A 503 18.48 -16.39 -1.43
N ILE A 504 18.19 -17.01 -2.57
CA ILE A 504 16.99 -17.82 -2.73
C ILE A 504 16.93 -19.00 -1.75
N TYR A 505 18.07 -19.56 -1.36
CA TYR A 505 18.12 -20.65 -0.38
C TYR A 505 17.67 -20.19 0.99
N ASN A 506 17.92 -18.93 1.37
CA ASN A 506 17.40 -18.36 2.60
C ASN A 506 15.86 -18.31 2.56
N LEU A 507 15.28 -17.83 1.46
CA LEU A 507 13.83 -17.77 1.29
C LEU A 507 13.19 -19.18 1.28
N ILE A 508 13.80 -20.15 0.59
CA ILE A 508 13.32 -21.54 0.59
C ILE A 508 13.47 -22.16 1.99
N SER A 509 14.53 -21.82 2.74
CA SER A 509 14.70 -22.32 4.11
C SER A 509 13.60 -21.81 5.06
N ILE A 510 13.11 -20.57 4.89
CA ILE A 510 11.97 -20.04 5.64
C ILE A 510 10.72 -20.88 5.36
N LEU A 511 10.42 -21.10 4.08
CA LEU A 511 9.29 -21.94 3.67
C LEU A 511 9.40 -23.37 4.19
N LYS A 512 10.58 -23.96 4.09
CA LYS A 512 10.86 -25.31 4.60
C LYS A 512 10.67 -25.35 6.11
N ASN A 513 11.17 -24.36 6.86
CA ASN A 513 11.01 -24.31 8.32
C ASN A 513 9.52 -24.29 8.70
N LEU A 514 8.73 -23.42 8.06
CA LEU A 514 7.28 -23.39 8.26
C LEU A 514 6.64 -24.74 7.93
N TYR A 515 6.99 -25.35 6.80
CA TYR A 515 6.46 -26.66 6.42
C TYR A 515 6.85 -27.76 7.40
N ASP A 516 8.11 -27.81 7.84
CA ASP A 516 8.63 -28.81 8.79
C ASP A 516 7.92 -28.75 10.14
N ARG A 517 7.31 -27.61 10.49
CA ARG A 517 6.44 -27.52 11.66
C ARG A 517 5.23 -28.45 11.57
N GLN A 518 4.80 -28.83 10.37
CA GLN A 518 3.64 -29.70 10.11
C GLN A 518 2.40 -29.22 10.86
N GLY A 519 2.15 -27.90 10.81
CA GLY A 519 0.97 -27.30 11.43
C GLY A 519 -0.32 -27.79 10.79
N ASP A 520 -1.30 -28.16 11.62
CA ASP A 520 -2.66 -28.43 11.17
C ASP A 520 -3.31 -27.15 10.62
N ARG A 521 -2.96 -26.01 11.21
CA ARG A 521 -3.32 -24.66 10.77
C ARG A 521 -2.14 -23.72 10.86
N TYR A 522 -2.15 -22.72 10.00
CA TYR A 522 -1.21 -21.61 10.02
C TYR A 522 -1.99 -20.31 10.22
N ILE A 523 -1.51 -19.40 11.06
CA ILE A 523 -2.17 -18.13 11.32
C ILE A 523 -1.22 -16.98 10.98
N VAL A 524 -1.76 -16.01 10.25
CA VAL A 524 -1.13 -14.75 9.85
C VAL A 524 -2.16 -13.63 9.98
N TYR A 525 -1.71 -12.38 9.99
CA TYR A 525 -2.62 -11.23 10.02
C TYR A 525 -3.01 -10.73 8.63
N ASN A 526 -2.24 -11.02 7.58
CA ASN A 526 -2.51 -10.57 6.21
C ASN A 526 -2.29 -11.67 5.17
N LYS A 527 -3.13 -12.71 5.18
CA LYS A 527 -2.98 -13.91 4.34
C LYS A 527 -2.70 -13.65 2.87
N GLY A 528 -3.20 -12.55 2.32
CA GLY A 528 -2.92 -12.14 0.95
C GLY A 528 -1.42 -11.93 0.68
N PHE A 529 -0.72 -11.29 1.62
CA PHE A 529 0.71 -11.01 1.54
C PHE A 529 1.55 -12.28 1.69
N GLU A 530 1.45 -13.03 2.79
CA GLU A 530 2.37 -14.16 3.05
C GLU A 530 2.15 -15.28 2.03
N ASN A 531 0.89 -15.58 1.68
CA ASN A 531 0.62 -16.58 0.65
C ASN A 531 1.21 -16.18 -0.72
N THR A 532 1.19 -14.89 -1.06
CA THR A 532 1.79 -14.40 -2.30
C THR A 532 3.30 -14.57 -2.28
N ARG A 533 3.98 -14.24 -1.17
CA ARG A 533 5.43 -14.47 -1.00
C ARG A 533 5.78 -15.96 -1.11
N ASN A 534 5.01 -16.83 -0.44
CA ASN A 534 5.20 -18.28 -0.50
C ASN A 534 5.11 -18.80 -1.95
N MET A 535 4.10 -18.34 -2.70
CA MET A 535 3.92 -18.75 -4.10
C MET A 535 5.00 -18.21 -5.03
N GLU A 536 5.52 -17.01 -4.79
CA GLU A 536 6.61 -16.46 -5.60
C GLU A 536 7.89 -17.27 -5.44
N ILE A 537 8.26 -17.65 -4.23
CA ILE A 537 9.43 -18.50 -3.94
C ILE A 537 9.26 -19.88 -4.60
N ALA A 538 8.08 -20.50 -4.43
CA ALA A 538 7.79 -21.80 -5.04
C ALA A 538 7.80 -21.76 -6.57
N THR A 539 7.23 -20.72 -7.17
CA THR A 539 7.20 -20.55 -8.63
C THR A 539 8.61 -20.33 -9.17
N TRP A 540 9.45 -19.56 -8.47
CA TRP A 540 10.85 -19.40 -8.83
C TRP A 540 11.57 -20.75 -8.86
N ALA A 541 11.44 -21.57 -7.80
CA ALA A 541 12.10 -22.88 -7.72
C ALA A 541 11.65 -23.81 -8.85
N GLN A 542 10.35 -23.80 -9.17
CA GLN A 542 9.79 -24.56 -10.29
C GLN A 542 10.36 -24.13 -11.64
N ASN A 543 10.48 -22.83 -11.89
CA ASN A 543 11.04 -22.32 -13.14
C ASN A 543 12.53 -22.70 -13.31
N HIS A 544 13.23 -22.97 -12.21
CA HIS A 544 14.64 -23.38 -12.18
C HIS A 544 14.83 -24.89 -12.01
N ASN A 545 13.79 -25.71 -12.16
CA ASN A 545 13.87 -27.16 -11.96
C ASN A 545 14.77 -27.93 -12.95
N SER A 546 15.30 -27.24 -13.97
CA SER A 546 16.24 -27.77 -14.95
C SER A 546 17.68 -27.26 -14.77
N ASP A 547 17.89 -26.31 -13.86
CA ASP A 547 19.22 -25.80 -13.50
C ASP A 547 19.94 -26.78 -12.57
N LYS A 548 20.95 -27.47 -13.12
CA LYS A 548 21.75 -28.46 -12.37
C LYS A 548 22.51 -27.86 -11.21
N SER A 549 22.94 -26.60 -11.30
CA SER A 549 23.68 -25.92 -10.23
C SER A 549 22.76 -25.66 -9.06
N PHE A 550 21.61 -25.04 -9.32
CA PHE A 550 20.57 -24.81 -8.32
C PHE A 550 20.11 -26.10 -7.65
N ILE A 551 19.78 -27.14 -8.43
CA ILE A 551 19.31 -28.43 -7.88
C ILE A 551 20.35 -29.06 -6.97
N LYS A 552 21.63 -29.03 -7.37
CA LYS A 552 22.74 -29.59 -6.58
C LYS A 552 22.87 -28.84 -5.26
N GLU A 553 22.96 -27.52 -5.29
CA GLU A 553 23.15 -26.69 -4.10
C GLU A 553 21.90 -26.71 -3.20
N LEU A 554 20.69 -26.77 -3.77
CA LEU A 554 19.44 -26.96 -3.01
C LEU A 554 19.45 -28.27 -2.23
N ASN A 555 19.87 -29.37 -2.87
CA ASN A 555 19.98 -30.66 -2.22
C ASN A 555 21.10 -30.69 -1.18
N GLU A 556 22.26 -30.08 -1.45
CA GLU A 556 23.38 -29.99 -0.50
C GLU A 556 23.03 -29.13 0.73
N THR A 557 22.32 -28.01 0.53
CA THR A 557 22.02 -27.05 1.59
C THR A 557 20.79 -27.44 2.41
N LEU A 558 19.74 -27.92 1.75
CA LEU A 558 18.42 -28.13 2.37
C LEU A 558 17.89 -29.57 2.24
N SER A 559 18.58 -30.46 1.51
CA SER A 559 18.17 -31.86 1.29
C SER A 559 16.77 -32.02 0.68
N ILE A 560 16.41 -31.13 -0.25
CA ILE A 560 15.12 -31.12 -0.95
C ILE A 560 15.30 -30.91 -2.46
N LYS A 561 14.22 -31.14 -3.21
CA LYS A 561 14.10 -30.91 -4.65
C LYS A 561 13.23 -29.68 -4.95
N PRO A 562 13.32 -29.10 -6.16
CA PRO A 562 12.47 -27.96 -6.55
C PRO A 562 10.95 -28.21 -6.43
N ASP A 563 10.50 -29.45 -6.66
CA ASP A 563 9.08 -29.84 -6.53
C ASP A 563 8.58 -29.82 -5.07
N ASP A 564 9.48 -30.03 -4.12
CA ASP A 564 9.14 -29.99 -2.70
C ASP A 564 8.77 -28.56 -2.29
N VAL A 565 9.43 -27.54 -2.83
CA VAL A 565 9.15 -26.13 -2.51
C VAL A 565 7.72 -25.73 -2.87
N MET A 566 7.22 -26.20 -4.02
CA MET A 566 5.81 -25.99 -4.41
C MET A 566 4.85 -26.74 -3.50
N THR A 567 5.23 -27.94 -3.06
CA THR A 567 4.46 -28.70 -2.07
C THR A 567 4.37 -27.96 -0.74
N PHE A 568 5.47 -27.36 -0.28
CA PHE A 568 5.53 -26.58 0.96
C PHE A 568 4.58 -25.37 0.91
N ALA A 569 4.70 -24.54 -0.12
CA ALA A 569 3.87 -23.36 -0.28
C ALA A 569 2.37 -23.70 -0.35
N ASN A 570 2.01 -24.73 -1.13
CA ASN A 570 0.61 -25.17 -1.21
C ASN A 570 0.10 -25.74 0.13
N TYR A 571 0.94 -26.48 0.86
CA TYR A 571 0.58 -27.04 2.16
C TYR A 571 0.25 -25.94 3.17
N ILE A 572 1.13 -24.94 3.28
CA ILE A 572 0.96 -23.78 4.17
C ILE A 572 -0.27 -22.97 3.75
N ASN A 573 -0.30 -22.48 2.50
CA ASN A 573 -1.32 -21.55 2.02
C ASN A 573 -2.76 -22.11 2.09
N SER A 574 -2.91 -23.43 1.90
CA SER A 574 -4.22 -24.12 2.00
C SER A 574 -4.72 -24.27 3.43
N ARG A 575 -3.83 -24.11 4.42
CA ARG A 575 -4.11 -24.19 5.86
C ARG A 575 -3.99 -22.85 6.59
N THR A 576 -3.58 -21.79 5.87
CA THR A 576 -3.48 -20.43 6.42
C THR A 576 -4.88 -19.84 6.69
N ILE A 577 -5.12 -19.37 7.90
CA ILE A 577 -6.26 -18.55 8.31
C ILE A 577 -5.77 -17.10 8.45
N ASP A 578 -6.59 -16.18 7.95
CA ASP A 578 -6.37 -14.75 8.04
C ASP A 578 -7.06 -14.22 9.30
N LEU A 579 -6.29 -13.79 10.29
CA LEU A 579 -6.84 -13.32 11.56
C LEU A 579 -7.55 -11.96 11.43
N TYR A 580 -7.15 -11.13 10.46
CA TYR A 580 -7.80 -9.85 10.18
C TYR A 580 -9.26 -10.04 9.75
N GLU A 581 -9.63 -11.21 9.21
CA GLU A 581 -11.02 -11.53 8.87
C GLU A 581 -11.97 -11.48 10.09
N LEU A 582 -11.47 -11.53 11.33
CA LEU A 582 -12.28 -11.33 12.54
C LEU A 582 -12.83 -9.91 12.65
N PHE A 583 -12.12 -8.91 12.13
CA PHE A 583 -12.51 -7.49 12.20
C PHE A 583 -12.94 -6.94 10.84
N SER A 584 -12.85 -7.74 9.77
CA SER A 584 -13.26 -7.34 8.43
C SER A 584 -14.67 -7.81 8.08
N ARG A 585 -15.16 -7.34 6.93
CA ARG A 585 -16.34 -7.93 6.29
C ARG A 585 -15.97 -9.32 5.74
N PRO A 586 -16.86 -10.32 5.79
CA PRO A 586 -16.66 -11.57 5.07
C PRO A 586 -16.34 -11.29 3.60
N SER A 587 -15.18 -11.72 3.13
CA SER A 587 -14.81 -11.45 1.74
C SER A 587 -15.79 -12.17 0.81
N LYS A 588 -16.13 -11.59 -0.34
CA LYS A 588 -16.94 -12.28 -1.36
C LYS A 588 -16.30 -13.60 -1.85
N LYS A 589 -14.99 -13.76 -1.61
CA LYS A 589 -14.20 -14.94 -1.95
C LYS A 589 -14.12 -15.96 -0.80
N MET A 590 -14.66 -15.63 0.37
CA MET A 590 -14.67 -16.52 1.52
C MET A 590 -15.52 -17.74 1.15
N LYS A 591 -14.85 -18.89 0.99
CA LYS A 591 -15.52 -20.15 0.71
C LYS A 591 -16.01 -20.70 2.03
N PHE A 592 -17.31 -20.67 2.23
CA PHE A 592 -17.92 -21.46 3.30
C PHE A 592 -17.93 -22.92 2.86
N ASP A 593 -17.58 -23.81 3.79
CA ASP A 593 -17.82 -25.23 3.61
C ASP A 593 -19.34 -25.47 3.69
N ASP A 594 -19.97 -25.81 2.57
CA ASP A 594 -21.42 -26.05 2.48
C ASP A 594 -21.89 -27.17 3.42
N SER A 595 -20.97 -28.02 3.91
CA SER A 595 -21.28 -29.06 4.90
C SER A 595 -21.35 -28.54 6.34
N LYS A 596 -20.81 -27.34 6.61
CA LYS A 596 -20.79 -26.71 7.94
C LYS A 596 -21.97 -25.75 8.11
N ILE A 597 -22.32 -25.46 9.36
CA ILE A 597 -23.43 -24.57 9.71
C ILE A 597 -22.86 -23.23 10.16
N TYR A 598 -23.28 -22.16 9.48
CA TYR A 598 -22.94 -20.79 9.84
C TYR A 598 -24.21 -19.96 9.97
N GLN A 599 -24.47 -19.51 11.18
CA GLN A 599 -25.48 -18.52 11.52
C GLN A 599 -24.82 -17.14 11.39
N ASN A 600 -25.53 -16.16 10.87
CA ASN A 600 -25.04 -14.78 10.72
C ASN A 600 -25.75 -13.87 11.73
N ILE A 601 -25.67 -14.25 13.00
CA ILE A 601 -26.38 -13.64 14.12
C ILE A 601 -25.45 -12.64 14.80
N HIS A 602 -25.93 -11.44 15.12
CA HIS A 602 -25.16 -10.47 15.91
C HIS A 602 -25.49 -10.61 17.39
N ILE A 603 -24.44 -10.77 18.20
CA ILE A 603 -24.52 -10.95 19.65
C ILE A 603 -24.07 -9.65 20.28
N ALA A 604 -25.01 -8.92 20.90
CA ALA A 604 -24.73 -7.61 21.49
C ALA A 604 -23.91 -7.74 22.78
N ILE A 605 -22.92 -6.84 22.93
CA ILE A 605 -21.98 -6.80 24.05
C ILE A 605 -22.33 -5.62 24.95
N ASP A 606 -22.39 -5.84 26.26
CA ASP A 606 -22.53 -4.79 27.27
C ASP A 606 -21.15 -4.42 27.84
N GLU A 607 -20.63 -3.29 27.37
CA GLU A 607 -19.37 -2.71 27.84
C GLU A 607 -19.49 -1.86 29.10
N SER A 608 -20.68 -1.65 29.68
CA SER A 608 -20.79 -0.86 30.92
C SER A 608 -19.95 -1.45 32.07
N LYS A 609 -19.61 -2.74 31.97
CA LYS A 609 -18.71 -3.45 32.90
C LYS A 609 -17.23 -3.32 32.58
N LEU A 610 -16.84 -2.96 31.34
CA LEU A 610 -15.45 -2.67 30.94
C LEU A 610 -14.89 -1.43 31.63
N ASN A 611 -15.72 -0.40 31.80
CA ASN A 611 -15.31 0.89 32.36
C ASN A 611 -15.51 0.99 33.88
N SER A 612 -15.88 -0.10 34.55
CA SER A 612 -16.00 -0.11 36.00
C SER A 612 -14.60 -0.07 36.62
N ASN A 613 -14.06 1.15 36.80
CA ASN A 613 -12.99 1.46 37.75
C ASN A 613 -13.50 1.15 39.16
N VAL A 614 -13.69 -0.12 39.48
CA VAL A 614 -13.90 -0.58 40.84
C VAL A 614 -12.57 -0.32 41.55
N LYS A 615 -12.56 0.71 42.40
CA LYS A 615 -11.49 0.97 43.37
C LYS A 615 -11.46 -0.15 44.44
N SER A 616 -11.45 -1.43 44.05
CA SER A 616 -11.16 -2.52 44.98
C SER A 616 -9.66 -2.77 44.95
N LYS A 617 -9.06 -2.85 46.15
CA LYS A 617 -7.62 -3.12 46.33
C LYS A 617 -7.20 -4.51 45.84
N HIS A 618 -8.13 -5.36 45.40
CA HIS A 618 -7.85 -6.72 44.96
C HIS A 618 -8.72 -7.09 43.74
N ASN A 619 -8.03 -7.20 42.59
CA ASN A 619 -8.46 -7.67 41.26
C ASN A 619 -9.49 -6.84 40.46
N PRO A 620 -9.04 -5.92 39.58
CA PRO A 620 -9.85 -5.38 38.50
C PRO A 620 -9.78 -6.34 37.31
N VAL A 621 -10.57 -7.41 37.30
CA VAL A 621 -10.72 -8.23 36.08
C VAL A 621 -11.81 -7.58 35.24
N THR A 622 -11.44 -7.00 34.10
CA THR A 622 -12.38 -6.51 33.10
C THR A 622 -13.17 -7.70 32.54
N THR A 623 -14.50 -7.65 32.62
CA THR A 623 -15.40 -8.70 32.09
C THR A 623 -16.35 -8.12 31.05
N PHE A 624 -16.52 -8.82 29.93
CA PHE A 624 -17.62 -8.57 29.01
C PHE A 624 -18.90 -9.17 29.57
N SER A 625 -20.06 -8.66 29.19
CA SER A 625 -21.30 -9.36 29.52
C SER A 625 -22.33 -9.21 28.42
N GLN A 626 -23.27 -10.13 28.39
CA GLN A 626 -24.36 -10.11 27.43
C GLN A 626 -25.24 -8.87 27.64
N LYS A 627 -25.52 -8.13 26.57
CA LYS A 627 -26.58 -7.12 26.56
C LYS A 627 -27.91 -7.74 26.14
N GLY A 628 -28.42 -8.73 26.89
CA GLY A 628 -29.78 -9.31 26.84
C GLY A 628 -30.49 -9.64 25.49
N PHE A 629 -29.87 -9.45 24.32
CA PHE A 629 -30.55 -9.63 23.04
C PHE A 629 -29.66 -10.00 21.84
N ILE A 630 -30.20 -10.84 20.95
CA ILE A 630 -29.69 -11.20 19.62
C ILE A 630 -30.23 -10.16 18.65
N ILE A 631 -29.40 -9.71 17.71
CA ILE A 631 -29.83 -8.81 16.64
C ILE A 631 -29.65 -9.55 15.31
N GLU A 632 -30.72 -9.72 14.56
CA GLU A 632 -30.65 -10.17 13.17
C GLU A 632 -31.14 -9.03 12.26
N PRO A 633 -30.22 -8.33 11.57
CA PRO A 633 -30.61 -7.26 10.67
C PRO A 633 -31.19 -7.83 9.37
N LYS A 634 -32.44 -7.47 9.06
CA LYS A 634 -33.08 -7.64 7.76
C LYS A 634 -32.98 -6.30 7.03
N VAL A 635 -32.03 -6.21 6.10
CA VAL A 635 -31.84 -5.00 5.29
C VAL A 635 -32.75 -5.08 4.06
N ASP A 636 -33.84 -4.30 4.07
CA ASP A 636 -34.60 -3.98 2.86
C ASP A 636 -34.11 -2.63 2.32
N LYS A 637 -34.34 -2.35 1.03
CA LYS A 637 -33.81 -1.18 0.31
C LYS A 637 -34.12 0.18 0.97
N GLN A 638 -35.08 0.25 1.88
CA GLN A 638 -35.49 1.50 2.55
C GLN A 638 -35.48 1.42 4.09
N PHE A 639 -35.40 0.23 4.69
CA PHE A 639 -35.51 0.06 6.14
C PHE A 639 -34.61 -1.08 6.63
N ILE A 640 -34.00 -0.90 7.81
CA ILE A 640 -33.37 -2.00 8.53
C ILE A 640 -34.34 -2.43 9.62
N ASN A 641 -34.94 -3.60 9.42
CA ASN A 641 -35.74 -4.25 10.45
C ASN A 641 -34.82 -5.16 11.26
N PHE A 642 -35.06 -5.23 12.57
CA PHE A 642 -34.35 -6.14 13.44
C PHE A 642 -35.29 -7.23 13.92
N THR A 643 -34.83 -8.47 13.86
CA THR A 643 -35.38 -9.53 14.70
C THR A 643 -34.57 -9.53 15.98
N ILE A 644 -35.23 -9.28 17.11
CA ILE A 644 -34.60 -9.24 18.43
C ILE A 644 -35.18 -10.38 19.26
N ASN A 645 -34.34 -11.33 19.66
CA ASN A 645 -34.74 -12.51 20.45
C ASN A 645 -35.91 -13.29 19.82
N ASP A 646 -35.80 -13.60 18.53
CA ASP A 646 -36.85 -14.27 17.73
C ASP A 646 -38.18 -13.48 17.60
N VAL A 647 -38.21 -12.21 17.99
CA VAL A 647 -39.35 -11.32 17.78
C VAL A 647 -39.05 -10.36 16.62
N ASP A 648 -39.82 -10.50 15.55
CA ASP A 648 -39.70 -9.67 14.35
C ASP A 648 -40.14 -8.22 14.58
N ASN A 649 -39.55 -7.30 13.81
CA ASN A 649 -39.89 -5.88 13.74
C ASN A 649 -39.77 -5.13 15.07
N GLN A 650 -38.80 -5.52 15.91
CA GLN A 650 -38.46 -4.72 17.08
C GLN A 650 -37.52 -3.57 16.70
N THR A 651 -37.69 -2.45 17.39
CA THR A 651 -36.80 -1.29 17.28
C THR A 651 -35.88 -1.21 18.48
N ILE A 652 -34.57 -1.06 18.23
CA ILE A 652 -33.60 -0.72 19.27
C ILE A 652 -33.70 0.78 19.52
N LYS A 653 -33.82 1.18 20.79
CA LYS A 653 -33.84 2.59 21.18
C LYS A 653 -32.62 3.34 20.65
N GLY A 654 -32.85 4.37 19.86
CA GLY A 654 -31.82 5.15 19.16
C GLY A 654 -31.50 4.67 17.74
N LEU A 655 -32.14 3.59 17.27
CA LEU A 655 -32.07 3.09 15.90
C LEU A 655 -33.43 3.20 15.16
N GLU A 656 -34.38 3.97 15.68
CA GLU A 656 -35.67 4.22 15.03
C GLU A 656 -35.59 5.32 13.96
N ASN A 657 -36.38 5.18 12.89
CA ASN A 657 -36.55 6.22 11.85
C ASN A 657 -35.23 6.73 11.27
N LEU A 658 -34.30 5.82 11.00
CA LEU A 658 -32.97 6.17 10.49
C LEU A 658 -33.06 6.91 9.15
N THR A 659 -32.21 7.92 8.99
CA THR A 659 -31.99 8.54 7.68
C THR A 659 -31.35 7.53 6.72
N GLU A 660 -31.39 7.79 5.41
CA GLU A 660 -30.69 6.95 4.42
C GLU A 660 -29.17 6.86 4.73
N VAL A 661 -28.59 7.98 5.17
CA VAL A 661 -27.18 8.11 5.56
C VAL A 661 -26.86 7.21 6.76
N GLN A 662 -27.70 7.27 7.80
CA GLN A 662 -27.59 6.42 9.00
C GLN A 662 -27.78 4.94 8.67
N THR A 663 -28.75 4.62 7.80
CA THR A 663 -29.04 3.25 7.34
C THR A 663 -27.83 2.65 6.61
N SER A 664 -27.21 3.43 5.71
CA SER A 664 -26.00 3.02 4.99
C SER A 664 -24.81 2.78 5.92
N ALA A 665 -24.59 3.66 6.91
CA ALA A 665 -23.55 3.48 7.91
C ALA A 665 -23.75 2.20 8.71
N MET A 666 -24.97 2.01 9.22
CA MET A 666 -25.28 0.85 10.04
C MET A 666 -25.12 -0.46 9.26
N SER A 667 -25.56 -0.52 8.00
CA SER A 667 -25.31 -1.68 7.12
C SER A 667 -23.82 -1.96 6.94
N SER A 668 -23.00 -0.92 6.79
CA SER A 668 -21.54 -1.06 6.68
C SER A 668 -20.89 -1.64 7.92
N ILE A 669 -21.36 -1.26 9.12
CA ILE A 669 -20.90 -1.76 10.42
C ILE A 669 -21.37 -3.18 10.66
N LEU A 670 -22.66 -3.46 10.45
CA LEU A 670 -23.25 -4.79 10.63
C LEU A 670 -22.66 -5.83 9.68
N ASN A 671 -21.91 -5.43 8.65
CA ASN A 671 -21.17 -6.37 7.82
C ASN A 671 -19.85 -6.85 8.45
N LEU A 672 -19.32 -6.20 9.49
CA LEU A 672 -18.13 -6.66 10.22
C LEU A 672 -18.44 -7.92 11.04
N ASN A 673 -17.42 -8.73 11.33
CA ASN A 673 -17.56 -9.93 12.16
C ASN A 673 -17.47 -9.61 13.66
N VAL A 674 -16.57 -8.69 14.02
CA VAL A 674 -16.49 -8.07 15.34
C VAL A 674 -16.53 -6.56 15.14
N PHE A 675 -17.36 -5.89 15.94
CA PHE A 675 -17.36 -4.44 16.02
C PHE A 675 -17.26 -4.02 17.47
N LEU A 676 -16.17 -3.32 17.77
CA LEU A 676 -15.94 -2.63 19.03
C LEU A 676 -15.80 -1.15 18.69
N LYS A 677 -16.62 -0.30 19.28
CA LYS A 677 -16.63 1.14 19.04
C LYS A 677 -15.28 1.79 19.32
N ASP A 678 -14.55 1.28 20.31
CA ASP A 678 -13.24 1.80 20.70
C ASP A 678 -12.18 1.49 19.63
N LEU A 679 -12.40 0.48 18.77
CA LEU A 679 -11.60 0.26 17.56
C LEU A 679 -12.00 1.17 16.39
N LYS A 680 -13.09 1.94 16.53
CA LYS A 680 -13.54 2.92 15.53
C LYS A 680 -13.74 2.29 14.14
N GLY A 681 -14.19 1.03 14.10
CA GLY A 681 -14.34 0.24 12.88
C GLY A 681 -13.04 -0.16 12.18
N MET A 682 -11.88 0.08 12.80
CA MET A 682 -10.58 -0.40 12.35
C MET A 682 -10.34 -1.82 12.88
N GLY A 683 -9.39 -2.52 12.28
CA GLY A 683 -9.03 -3.87 12.68
C GLY A 683 -7.56 -4.17 12.54
N SER A 684 -6.65 -3.19 12.44
CA SER A 684 -5.21 -3.52 12.41
C SER A 684 -4.78 -4.04 13.79
N ILE A 685 -3.82 -4.96 13.79
CA ILE A 685 -3.36 -5.66 15.00
C ILE A 685 -2.94 -4.71 16.12
N LYS A 686 -2.32 -3.58 15.75
CA LYS A 686 -1.87 -2.56 16.70
C LYS A 686 -3.02 -1.79 17.34
N LYS A 687 -4.15 -1.58 16.64
CA LYS A 687 -5.34 -0.96 17.27
C LYS A 687 -5.96 -1.91 18.30
N VAL A 688 -5.97 -3.20 17.98
CA VAL A 688 -6.49 -4.24 18.89
C VAL A 688 -5.61 -4.33 20.13
N GLU A 689 -4.29 -4.36 19.96
CA GLU A 689 -3.32 -4.26 21.07
C GLU A 689 -3.57 -3.02 21.92
N HIS A 690 -3.60 -1.84 21.31
CA HIS A 690 -3.79 -0.58 22.02
C HIS A 690 -5.09 -0.58 22.83
N LEU A 691 -6.18 -1.13 22.29
CA LEU A 691 -7.43 -1.29 23.03
C LEU A 691 -7.25 -2.17 24.27
N ILE A 692 -6.62 -3.34 24.11
CA ILE A 692 -6.38 -4.30 25.19
C ILE A 692 -5.55 -3.66 26.31
N THR A 693 -4.45 -2.98 25.96
CA THR A 693 -3.53 -2.37 26.93
C THR A 693 -4.12 -1.11 27.58
N ALA A 694 -4.78 -0.23 26.82
CA ALA A 694 -5.47 0.94 27.35
C ALA A 694 -6.57 0.57 28.35
N LYS A 695 -7.30 -0.54 28.09
CA LYS A 695 -8.35 -1.06 28.98
C LYS A 695 -7.84 -2.03 30.05
N LYS A 696 -6.52 -2.30 30.09
CA LYS A 696 -5.87 -3.20 31.05
C LYS A 696 -6.52 -4.59 31.07
N ILE A 697 -6.91 -5.09 29.90
CA ILE A 697 -7.54 -6.40 29.76
C ILE A 697 -6.46 -7.46 29.95
N LEU A 698 -6.61 -8.27 30.99
CA LEU A 698 -5.69 -9.37 31.28
C LEU A 698 -6.02 -10.55 30.38
N LEU A 699 -5.04 -10.96 29.58
CA LEU A 699 -5.09 -12.11 28.70
C LEU A 699 -3.97 -13.08 29.07
N GLU A 700 -4.08 -14.32 28.58
CA GLU A 700 -3.07 -15.35 28.83
C GLU A 700 -1.70 -14.95 28.26
N HIS A 701 -1.71 -14.37 27.05
CA HIS A 701 -0.53 -13.88 26.38
C HIS A 701 -0.65 -12.38 26.18
N MET A 702 0.35 -11.64 26.64
CA MET A 702 0.47 -10.19 26.50
C MET A 702 1.77 -9.87 25.78
N ILE A 703 1.74 -8.83 24.95
CA ILE A 703 2.91 -8.38 24.20
C ILE A 703 3.61 -7.20 24.90
N THR A 704 4.79 -6.80 24.40
CA THR A 704 5.29 -5.45 24.70
C THR A 704 4.48 -4.48 23.84
N PRO A 705 3.81 -3.46 24.41
CA PRO A 705 3.12 -2.45 23.62
C PRO A 705 4.06 -1.88 22.54
N TYR A 706 3.54 -1.65 21.33
CA TYR A 706 4.39 -1.18 20.22
C TYR A 706 5.17 0.11 20.55
N PRO A 707 4.61 1.11 21.25
CA PRO A 707 5.35 2.31 21.64
C PRO A 707 6.48 2.06 22.63
N ASP A 708 6.43 0.95 23.37
CA ASP A 708 7.45 0.54 24.34
C ASP A 708 8.58 -0.28 23.68
N LEU A 709 8.49 -0.53 22.37
CA LEU A 709 9.61 -1.05 21.59
C LEU A 709 10.68 0.05 21.46
N LYS A 710 11.96 -0.33 21.39
CA LYS A 710 13.06 0.65 21.54
C LYS A 710 13.42 1.41 20.26
N LYS A 711 13.33 0.74 19.10
CA LYS A 711 13.89 1.24 17.83
C LYS A 711 13.05 0.93 16.60
N VAL A 712 12.26 -0.15 16.63
CA VAL A 712 11.44 -0.62 15.51
C VAL A 712 10.04 -0.85 16.05
N HIS A 713 9.08 -0.08 15.55
CA HIS A 713 7.69 -0.02 16.03
C HIS A 713 6.70 -0.43 14.93
N ASN A 714 7.15 -0.46 13.67
CA ASN A 714 6.32 -0.83 12.53
C ASN A 714 7.14 -1.43 11.37
N GLY A 715 6.45 -2.09 10.44
CA GLY A 715 7.07 -2.74 9.27
C GLY A 715 7.73 -1.77 8.30
N SER A 716 7.33 -0.49 8.27
CA SER A 716 8.01 0.51 7.41
C SER A 716 9.41 0.84 7.93
N GLU A 717 9.59 0.94 9.25
CA GLU A 717 10.90 1.12 9.89
C GLU A 717 11.78 -0.13 9.70
N ALA A 718 11.21 -1.33 9.87
CA ALA A 718 11.90 -2.59 9.61
C ALA A 718 12.39 -2.68 8.16
N MET A 719 11.51 -2.34 7.20
CA MET A 719 11.82 -2.27 5.78
C MET A 719 12.90 -1.23 5.48
N GLU A 720 12.82 -0.02 6.05
CA GLU A 720 13.83 1.04 5.84
C GLU A 720 15.22 0.60 6.33
N ILE A 721 15.31 -0.05 7.50
CA ILE A 721 16.57 -0.60 8.03
C ILE A 721 17.12 -1.67 7.07
N ALA A 722 16.27 -2.58 6.60
CA ALA A 722 16.68 -3.65 5.68
C ALA A 722 17.12 -3.09 4.30
N ILE A 723 16.41 -2.08 3.77
CA ILE A 723 16.79 -1.34 2.55
C ILE A 723 18.15 -0.67 2.74
N LYS A 724 18.34 0.06 3.84
CA LYS A 724 19.62 0.72 4.14
C LYS A 724 20.75 -0.30 4.26
N ARG A 725 20.50 -1.47 4.86
CA ARG A 725 21.47 -2.54 4.94
C ARG A 725 21.85 -3.07 3.55
N TYR A 726 20.87 -3.38 2.72
CA TYR A 726 21.10 -3.86 1.35
C TYR A 726 21.84 -2.83 0.50
N ALA A 727 21.46 -1.55 0.61
CA ALA A 727 22.09 -0.42 -0.09
C ALA A 727 23.48 -0.05 0.45
N ASN A 728 23.96 -0.75 1.48
CA ASN A 728 25.22 -0.48 2.20
C ASN A 728 25.29 0.97 2.73
N LEU A 729 24.14 1.51 3.17
CA LEU A 729 23.99 2.79 3.85
C LEU A 729 24.22 2.67 5.37
N ILE A 730 24.07 1.46 5.92
CA ILE A 730 24.45 1.12 7.30
C ILE A 730 25.46 -0.03 7.29
N ASP A 731 26.44 0.03 8.19
CA ASP A 731 27.50 -0.97 8.29
C ASP A 731 27.08 -2.21 9.10
N GLY A 732 28.02 -3.14 9.31
CA GLY A 732 27.77 -4.36 10.09
C GLY A 732 27.42 -4.08 11.54
N ASN A 733 28.06 -3.11 12.19
CA ASN A 733 27.84 -2.82 13.60
C ASN A 733 26.44 -2.23 13.81
N VAL A 734 26.05 -1.27 12.97
CA VAL A 734 24.71 -0.68 13.01
C VAL A 734 23.63 -1.72 12.69
N TRP A 735 23.92 -2.67 11.80
CA TRP A 735 23.02 -3.80 11.52
C TRP A 735 22.85 -4.71 12.73
N GLU A 736 23.94 -5.16 13.36
CA GLU A 736 23.89 -6.00 14.56
C GLU A 736 23.16 -5.30 15.73
N ASP A 737 23.36 -3.99 15.90
CA ASP A 737 22.66 -3.15 16.89
C ASP A 737 21.14 -3.04 16.65
N ASN A 738 20.69 -3.32 15.43
CA ASN A 738 19.27 -3.35 15.06
C ASN A 738 18.70 -4.76 14.99
N LEU A 739 19.53 -5.80 14.83
CA LEU A 739 19.12 -7.19 14.66
C LEU A 739 18.20 -7.66 15.80
N SER A 740 18.56 -7.35 17.05
CA SER A 740 17.73 -7.73 18.21
C SER A 740 16.39 -7.00 18.23
N ASN A 741 16.33 -5.77 17.72
CA ASN A 741 15.10 -4.96 17.68
C ASN A 741 14.18 -5.43 16.55
N LEU A 742 14.74 -5.77 15.38
CA LEU A 742 14.02 -6.40 14.29
C LEU A 742 13.39 -7.71 14.75
N LYS A 743 14.16 -8.61 15.37
CA LYS A 743 13.65 -9.87 15.94
C LYS A 743 12.54 -9.62 16.95
N LYS A 744 12.77 -8.72 17.90
CA LYS A 744 11.77 -8.39 18.93
C LYS A 744 10.47 -7.88 18.31
N TYR A 745 10.54 -7.01 17.30
CA TYR A 745 9.36 -6.43 16.65
C TYR A 745 8.50 -7.50 15.96
N CYS A 746 9.08 -8.32 15.08
CA CYS A 746 8.33 -9.37 14.37
C CYS A 746 7.83 -10.47 15.33
N HIS A 747 8.61 -10.80 16.38
CA HIS A 747 8.14 -11.68 17.44
C HIS A 747 6.91 -11.10 18.15
N ASN A 748 6.92 -9.79 18.40
CA ASN A 748 5.83 -9.06 19.01
C ASN A 748 4.58 -9.10 18.12
N ASP A 749 4.71 -9.02 16.80
CA ASP A 749 3.59 -9.17 15.85
C ASP A 749 2.96 -10.57 15.94
N VAL A 750 3.77 -11.63 16.01
CA VAL A 750 3.25 -13.01 16.18
C VAL A 750 2.55 -13.18 17.52
N LEU A 751 3.14 -12.68 18.61
CA LEU A 751 2.46 -12.67 19.92
C LEU A 751 1.20 -11.80 19.90
N ALA A 752 1.17 -10.72 19.13
CA ALA A 752 0.01 -9.84 19.03
C ALA A 752 -1.16 -10.56 18.35
N MET A 753 -0.88 -11.50 17.43
CA MET A 753 -1.90 -12.35 16.84
C MET A 753 -2.48 -13.30 17.86
N ILE A 754 -1.63 -13.94 18.67
CA ILE A 754 -2.07 -14.83 19.76
C ILE A 754 -2.89 -14.04 20.78
N MET A 755 -2.41 -12.86 21.19
CA MET A 755 -3.12 -11.96 22.11
C MET A 755 -4.46 -11.51 21.53
N THR A 756 -4.53 -11.16 20.24
CA THR A 756 -5.77 -10.82 19.54
C THR A 756 -6.75 -11.99 19.54
N PHE A 757 -6.27 -13.21 19.31
CA PHE A 757 -7.09 -14.41 19.39
C PHE A 757 -7.61 -14.65 20.82
N ASN A 758 -6.75 -14.58 21.84
CA ASN A 758 -7.15 -14.71 23.25
C ASN A 758 -8.13 -13.61 23.67
N PHE A 759 -8.02 -12.41 23.09
CA PHE A 759 -8.97 -11.34 23.31
C PHE A 759 -10.37 -11.71 22.83
N ILE A 760 -10.47 -12.28 21.63
CA ILE A 760 -11.75 -12.78 21.10
C ILE A 760 -12.27 -13.96 21.92
N GLU A 761 -11.41 -14.92 22.31
CA GLU A 761 -11.80 -16.00 23.22
C GLU A 761 -12.36 -15.45 24.53
N LYS A 762 -11.72 -14.43 25.11
CA LYS A 762 -12.18 -13.79 26.34
C LYS A 762 -13.54 -13.12 26.16
N ILE A 763 -13.75 -12.36 25.09
CA ILE A 763 -15.06 -11.74 24.81
C ILE A 763 -16.14 -12.82 24.75
N VAL A 764 -15.90 -13.88 23.98
CA VAL A 764 -16.89 -14.95 23.80
C VAL A 764 -17.09 -15.74 25.09
N GLY A 765 -16.02 -16.06 25.83
CA GLY A 765 -16.09 -16.81 27.08
C GLY A 765 -16.71 -16.04 28.24
N ASP A 766 -16.60 -14.71 28.24
CA ASP A 766 -17.31 -13.86 29.19
C ASP A 766 -18.82 -13.78 28.86
N ILE A 767 -19.22 -13.92 27.58
CA ILE A 767 -20.62 -13.95 27.15
C ILE A 767 -21.24 -15.36 27.30
N PHE A 768 -20.47 -16.40 26.98
CA PHE A 768 -20.86 -17.82 26.96
C PHE A 768 -19.83 -18.65 27.75
N PRO A 769 -19.91 -18.68 29.09
CA PRO A 769 -18.91 -19.31 29.95
C PRO A 769 -18.64 -20.78 29.65
N GLU A 770 -19.64 -21.50 29.13
CA GLU A 770 -19.53 -22.92 28.75
C GLU A 770 -18.47 -23.17 27.67
N ILE A 771 -18.11 -22.18 26.84
CA ILE A 771 -17.04 -22.36 25.84
C ILE A 771 -15.70 -22.71 26.47
N ASN A 772 -15.45 -22.25 27.70
CA ASN A 772 -14.21 -22.54 28.44
C ASN A 772 -14.09 -24.01 28.82
N GLU A 773 -15.22 -24.69 29.03
CA GLU A 773 -15.27 -26.13 29.28
C GLU A 773 -15.23 -26.94 27.97
N LEU A 774 -15.70 -26.34 26.87
CA LEU A 774 -15.79 -27.01 25.57
C LEU A 774 -14.53 -26.86 24.71
N LYS A 775 -13.73 -25.82 24.89
CA LYS A 775 -12.53 -25.60 24.06
C LYS A 775 -11.54 -26.75 24.19
N TYR A 776 -11.03 -27.21 23.04
CA TYR A 776 -10.09 -28.33 22.96
C TYR A 776 -10.65 -29.67 23.45
N THR A 777 -11.98 -29.86 23.43
CA THR A 777 -12.62 -31.13 23.82
C THR A 777 -13.11 -31.98 22.64
N PHE A 778 -13.10 -31.45 21.42
CA PHE A 778 -13.70 -32.09 20.24
C PHE A 778 -12.74 -32.19 19.06
N ASP A 779 -13.03 -33.14 18.16
CA ASP A 779 -12.25 -33.39 16.94
C ASP A 779 -12.73 -32.57 15.74
N SER A 780 -12.03 -32.68 14.61
CA SER A 780 -12.31 -31.93 13.39
C SER A 780 -13.64 -32.23 12.71
N ASN A 781 -14.41 -33.24 13.15
CA ASN A 781 -15.75 -33.55 12.62
C ASN A 781 -16.86 -32.80 13.36
N ARG A 782 -16.49 -32.04 14.40
CA ARG A 782 -17.41 -31.26 15.20
C ARG A 782 -17.08 -29.77 15.09
N GLN A 783 -18.06 -28.95 15.42
CA GLN A 783 -17.91 -27.51 15.48
C GLN A 783 -18.80 -26.95 16.60
N TYR A 784 -18.53 -25.71 16.99
CA TYR A 784 -19.49 -24.95 17.77
C TYR A 784 -20.72 -24.58 16.93
N LEU A 785 -21.84 -24.48 17.64
CA LEU A 785 -23.07 -23.90 17.13
C LEU A 785 -23.72 -23.07 18.22
N LEU A 786 -24.13 -21.86 17.89
CA LEU A 786 -24.96 -21.09 18.80
C LEU A 786 -26.39 -21.65 18.78
N ASN A 787 -26.84 -22.18 19.91
CA ASN A 787 -28.24 -22.53 20.11
C ASN A 787 -29.00 -21.29 20.58
N ARG A 788 -29.60 -20.55 19.64
CA ARG A 788 -30.35 -19.31 19.92
C ARG A 788 -31.50 -19.47 20.92
N HIS A 789 -32.09 -20.66 21.03
CA HIS A 789 -33.22 -20.89 21.93
C HIS A 789 -32.77 -21.12 23.37
N LYS A 790 -31.64 -21.82 23.54
CA LYS A 790 -31.04 -22.04 24.85
C LYS A 790 -30.07 -20.95 25.25
N TRP A 791 -29.67 -20.11 24.31
CA TRP A 791 -28.62 -19.10 24.50
C TRP A 791 -27.30 -19.71 24.96
N GLN A 792 -26.94 -20.84 24.35
CA GLN A 792 -25.77 -21.60 24.73
C GLN A 792 -24.98 -22.05 23.51
N ILE A 793 -23.67 -22.17 23.67
CA ILE A 793 -22.80 -22.80 22.69
C ILE A 793 -22.86 -24.32 22.88
N GLU A 794 -23.23 -25.02 21.81
CA GLU A 794 -23.23 -26.48 21.76
C GLU A 794 -22.15 -26.97 20.80
N VAL A 795 -21.54 -28.13 21.09
CA VAL A 795 -20.68 -28.84 20.13
C VAL A 795 -21.54 -29.81 19.33
N VAL A 796 -21.57 -29.65 18.01
CA VAL A 796 -22.39 -30.47 17.11
C VAL A 796 -21.54 -31.23 16.10
N ASN A 797 -21.94 -32.46 15.78
CA ASN A 797 -21.42 -33.17 14.63
C ASN A 797 -22.12 -32.63 13.36
N TYR A 798 -21.42 -31.80 12.58
CA TYR A 798 -22.03 -31.17 11.40
C TYR A 798 -22.23 -32.17 10.25
N LYS A 799 -21.44 -33.26 10.20
CA LYS A 799 -21.60 -34.33 9.20
C LYS A 799 -22.93 -35.07 9.33
N GLU A 800 -23.41 -35.28 10.56
CA GLU A 800 -24.70 -35.95 10.83
C GLU A 800 -25.91 -35.06 10.55
N ARG A 801 -25.75 -33.73 10.63
CA ARG A 801 -26.83 -32.76 10.36
C ARG A 801 -26.99 -32.45 8.88
N ALA A 802 -25.90 -32.45 8.10
CA ALA A 802 -25.96 -32.25 6.65
C ALA A 802 -26.81 -33.33 5.94
N THR A 803 -26.88 -34.54 6.51
CA THR A 803 -27.72 -35.65 6.01
C THR A 803 -29.20 -35.58 6.41
N LYS A 804 -29.60 -34.63 7.28
CA LYS A 804 -30.99 -34.46 7.76
C LYS A 804 -31.71 -33.22 7.19
N LYS A 805 -31.01 -32.39 6.42
CA LYS A 805 -31.61 -31.38 5.53
C LYS A 805 -32.01 -32.07 4.23
#